data_AF-A0A5C7STZ6-F1
#
_entry.id   AF-A0A5C7STZ6-F1
#
_cell.length_a   1.000
_cell.length_b   1.000
_cell.length_c   1.000
_cell.angle_alpha   90.00
_cell.angle_beta   90.00
_cell.angle_gamma   90.00
#
_symmetry.space_group_name_H-M   'P 1'
#
loop_
_entity.id
_entity.type
_entity.pdbx_description
1 polymer ?
#
loop_
_entity_poly.entity_id
_entity_poly.type
_entity_poly.pdbx_seq_one_letter_code
_entity_poly.pdbx_strand_id
1 'polypeptide(L)'
;MMRPSSQVVLAAVVFIAAMLAPPLPLAIADAPAASPASTPARIHAQDLPYYEACAREGLNESECAGRLIWFKATAGNERFHTYVFQQRVGVLIDWFRVLRSDERGDRFRAWGIINDPACCVPGSPDCPAKSLDETYGLDWCPGDEELLPHVGRSGYRDPACDFRDAALKPGDVHGPADQRHDACDLRFGTSTGALGIRKFPNPRFDRAAWLKLNGSPGTWEGYNRPIAAAGGRGEAARSHLQDGAIEPPFLIGTSCGSCHIAFDPLNPPADPARPAWENIKGLIGNQYTRVSEIMVSGMASNTLEWQMFAHARPGTSDTSAIPTDQVNNPGTINALINLAKRPTFANESVIKWRKTASCAKGVDETRCWCEPGRNGKCWEKSLHKEAVHHILKGGEDSIGALEAIQRVYFNIGSCSEQCWVNHLADLRQLDPQQRGFGQTPFDIGQCRRDCPNFRAVEDRLGNILDFFMSAEGHATDLREARENTLRVANPGARYTDQDLIADLERTFGAGAVARGREVFANGCARCHSSQPAAATGQLAGLDFHKLDLKTGLREDWLGNDGPTAVSEVGTFRCRALHSNHMAGHVWQEYGSETLRAQPPDPNVKEPGDGGRGHYRNISLLNLWAHAPFLHNNALGPELCGKPHNAANDFYAQRPRYVDASNVKLLPAERQPACFEYDPSVEGRFKLYTLSMQALLNPAQRIPKVTLLNEDVTLRLGPRLWDGTDKERLLGFELTIPSEIDGRGVTAGTLGNFQHKAFIVDLVRAKTAPDELERSLAKRLGKESARKVLADLQAVAREVTGKPNGLVEALRARPYLIKQVYSSCTAEVENAGHRFGEDLSEADKNALIAFLATL
;
A
#
# COMPACT_ATOMS: atom_id res chain seq x y z
N MET A 1 20.73 -70.57 13.81
CA MET A 1 21.10 -71.64 14.75
C MET A 1 21.23 -71.05 16.14
N MET A 2 20.48 -71.63 17.08
CA MET A 2 20.67 -71.74 18.54
C MET A 2 21.43 -70.64 19.33
N ARG A 3 20.69 -70.10 20.31
CA ARG A 3 21.15 -69.36 21.52
C ARG A 3 22.01 -70.25 22.44
N PRO A 4 22.74 -69.67 23.41
CA PRO A 4 22.17 -69.41 24.76
C PRO A 4 22.58 -68.01 25.30
N SER A 5 21.81 -67.20 26.03
CA SER A 5 21.02 -67.37 27.27
C SER A 5 21.81 -67.81 28.50
N SER A 6 22.23 -66.85 29.34
CA SER A 6 21.62 -66.60 30.67
C SER A 6 22.62 -66.19 31.76
N GLN A 7 22.33 -65.02 32.34
CA GLN A 7 22.42 -64.67 33.77
C GLN A 7 23.82 -64.58 34.40
N VAL A 8 24.22 -63.39 34.87
CA VAL A 8 24.00 -62.93 36.26
C VAL A 8 24.28 -61.40 36.36
N VAL A 9 23.19 -60.65 36.54
CA VAL A 9 22.96 -59.62 37.59
C VAL A 9 23.90 -58.39 37.67
N LEU A 10 23.35 -57.26 37.20
CA LEU A 10 23.04 -56.07 38.01
C LEU A 10 24.14 -55.48 38.91
N ALA A 11 25.13 -54.82 38.31
CA ALA A 11 25.81 -53.65 38.86
C ALA A 11 26.72 -53.04 37.78
N ALA A 12 26.71 -51.71 37.64
CA ALA A 12 27.57 -50.89 36.76
C ALA A 12 27.14 -50.70 35.28
N VAL A 13 26.09 -49.89 35.05
CA VAL A 13 26.04 -48.92 33.93
C VAL A 13 25.19 -47.70 34.37
N VAL A 14 25.75 -46.82 35.20
CA VAL A 14 25.20 -45.49 35.52
C VAL A 14 26.26 -44.38 35.41
N PHE A 15 27.51 -44.69 35.06
CA PHE A 15 28.56 -43.69 34.89
C PHE A 15 29.06 -43.71 33.45
N ILE A 16 29.09 -42.52 32.82
CA ILE A 16 29.45 -42.19 31.42
C ILE A 16 28.21 -41.96 30.51
N ALA A 17 27.35 -41.00 30.91
CA ALA A 17 26.47 -40.25 30.00
C ALA A 17 26.16 -38.85 30.58
N ALA A 18 27.19 -38.16 31.10
CA ALA A 18 27.04 -36.88 31.81
C ALA A 18 28.21 -35.90 31.58
N MET A 19 28.82 -35.86 30.38
CA MET A 19 29.94 -34.94 30.11
C MET A 19 29.94 -34.20 28.75
N LEU A 20 28.79 -34.03 28.08
CA LEU A 20 28.71 -33.13 26.90
C LEU A 20 27.38 -32.34 26.85
N ALA A 21 27.02 -31.69 27.97
CA ALA A 21 25.98 -30.65 27.99
C ALA A 21 26.64 -29.29 28.28
N PRO A 22 26.32 -28.21 27.53
CA PRO A 22 26.78 -26.86 27.86
C PRO A 22 26.15 -26.40 29.19
N PRO A 23 26.80 -25.49 29.94
CA PRO A 23 26.35 -25.14 31.28
C PRO A 23 25.03 -24.38 31.23
N LEU A 24 24.07 -24.85 32.03
CA LEU A 24 22.90 -24.08 32.45
C LEU A 24 23.37 -22.84 33.22
N PRO A 25 22.88 -21.63 32.91
CA PRO A 25 23.15 -20.48 33.76
C PRO A 25 22.44 -20.67 35.10
N LEU A 26 23.18 -20.48 36.20
CA LEU A 26 22.62 -20.41 37.54
C LEU A 26 21.51 -19.34 37.58
N ALA A 27 20.33 -19.74 38.02
CA ALA A 27 19.28 -18.81 38.42
C ALA A 27 19.76 -18.06 39.67
N ILE A 28 20.28 -16.85 39.46
CA ILE A 28 20.31 -15.82 40.49
C ILE A 28 18.85 -15.37 40.64
N ALA A 29 18.29 -15.51 41.83
CA ALA A 29 17.02 -14.90 42.16
C ALA A 29 17.23 -13.38 42.17
N ASP A 30 16.95 -12.72 41.04
CA ASP A 30 16.84 -11.27 41.01
C ASP A 30 15.64 -10.87 41.86
N ALA A 31 15.91 -10.01 42.84
CA ALA A 31 14.88 -9.29 43.58
C ALA A 31 13.93 -8.59 42.59
N PRO A 32 12.64 -8.41 42.92
CA PRO A 32 11.72 -7.72 42.05
C PRO A 32 12.30 -6.35 41.70
N ALA A 33 12.65 -6.16 40.42
CA ALA A 33 13.03 -4.86 39.90
C ALA A 33 11.85 -3.93 40.18
N ALA A 34 12.01 -3.04 41.14
CA ALA A 34 11.12 -1.91 41.34
C ALA A 34 11.01 -1.19 39.99
N SER A 35 9.77 -0.91 39.57
CA SER A 35 9.51 -0.06 38.40
C SER A 35 10.43 1.16 38.47
N PRO A 36 11.20 1.47 37.40
CA PRO A 36 11.92 2.73 37.38
C PRO A 36 10.87 3.83 37.55
N ALA A 37 11.01 4.62 38.60
CA ALA A 37 10.32 5.89 38.71
C ALA A 37 10.52 6.63 37.38
N SER A 38 9.43 7.10 36.78
CA SER A 38 9.40 7.77 35.49
C SER A 38 10.45 8.88 35.46
N THR A 39 11.57 8.62 34.77
CA THR A 39 12.46 9.70 34.36
C THR A 39 11.62 10.56 33.41
N PRO A 40 11.56 11.89 33.57
CA PRO A 40 10.79 12.72 32.66
C PRO A 40 11.21 12.42 31.23
N ALA A 41 10.25 12.03 30.40
CA ALA A 41 10.49 11.61 29.02
C ALA A 41 11.29 12.70 28.30
N ARG A 42 12.45 12.32 27.77
CA ARG A 42 13.30 13.23 27.00
C ARG A 42 12.60 13.53 25.69
N ILE A 43 12.26 14.80 25.45
CA ILE A 43 11.77 15.24 24.14
C ILE A 43 12.98 15.36 23.21
N HIS A 44 13.01 14.56 22.15
CA HIS A 44 14.08 14.63 21.16
C HIS A 44 13.89 15.85 20.26
N ALA A 45 15.00 16.42 19.75
CA ALA A 45 14.94 17.59 18.86
C ALA A 45 14.08 17.32 17.60
N GLN A 46 14.08 16.07 17.12
CA GLN A 46 13.26 15.61 16.01
C GLN A 46 11.75 15.55 16.30
N ASP A 47 11.33 15.60 17.58
CA ASP A 47 9.91 15.57 17.96
C ASP A 47 9.31 16.97 18.13
N LEU A 48 10.15 17.99 18.38
CA LEU A 48 9.69 19.35 18.65
C LEU A 48 8.72 19.88 17.59
N PRO A 49 9.02 19.80 16.27
CA PRO A 49 8.09 20.33 15.27
C PRO A 49 6.76 19.58 15.21
N TYR A 50 6.73 18.31 15.63
CA TYR A 50 5.51 17.53 15.69
C TYR A 50 4.62 17.96 16.86
N TYR A 51 5.20 18.24 18.02
CA TYR A 51 4.47 18.78 19.18
C TYR A 51 3.99 20.21 18.92
N GLU A 52 4.78 21.04 18.26
CA GLU A 52 4.36 22.38 17.82
C GLU A 52 3.17 22.31 16.87
N ALA A 53 3.19 21.38 15.90
CA ALA A 53 2.06 21.13 15.03
C ALA A 53 0.83 20.63 15.81
N CYS A 54 1.00 19.67 16.74
CA CYS A 54 -0.11 19.23 17.60
C CYS A 54 -0.74 20.40 18.36
N ALA A 55 0.07 21.29 18.94
CA ALA A 55 -0.42 22.46 19.67
C ALA A 55 -1.16 23.44 18.75
N ARG A 56 -0.63 23.68 17.54
CA ARG A 56 -1.26 24.54 16.53
C ARG A 56 -2.62 24.00 16.08
N GLU A 57 -2.73 22.70 15.84
CA GLU A 57 -3.97 22.05 15.44
C GLU A 57 -4.93 21.78 16.62
N GLY A 58 -4.53 22.10 17.86
CA GLY A 58 -5.34 21.91 19.06
C GLY A 58 -5.52 20.46 19.49
N LEU A 59 -4.58 19.57 19.13
CA LEU A 59 -4.66 18.15 19.46
C LEU A 59 -4.44 17.89 20.96
N ASN A 60 -5.28 17.03 21.53
CA ASN A 60 -5.07 16.53 22.88
C ASN A 60 -3.92 15.52 22.97
N GLU A 61 -3.57 15.06 24.18
CA GLU A 61 -2.43 14.16 24.39
C GLU A 61 -2.57 12.83 23.63
N SER A 62 -3.78 12.25 23.56
CA SER A 62 -4.04 11.00 22.84
C SER A 62 -3.93 11.17 21.33
N GLU A 63 -4.52 12.26 20.80
CA GLU A 63 -4.46 12.60 19.38
C GLU A 63 -3.02 12.90 18.94
N CYS A 64 -2.26 13.65 19.74
CA CYS A 64 -0.87 13.94 19.43
C CYS A 64 0.01 12.68 19.49
N ALA A 65 -0.19 11.81 20.49
CA ALA A 65 0.48 10.51 20.55
C ALA A 65 0.17 9.67 19.30
N GLY A 66 -1.10 9.59 18.90
CA GLY A 66 -1.54 8.92 17.68
C GLY A 66 -0.90 9.50 16.42
N ARG A 67 -0.80 10.84 16.33
CA ARG A 67 -0.14 11.55 15.23
C ARG A 67 1.34 11.19 15.12
N LEU A 68 2.10 11.24 16.22
CA LEU A 68 3.52 10.88 16.20
C LEU A 68 3.72 9.41 15.77
N ILE A 69 2.90 8.49 16.28
CA ILE A 69 2.95 7.08 15.88
C ILE A 69 2.63 6.94 14.39
N TRP A 70 1.61 7.62 13.88
CA TRP A 70 1.21 7.59 12.47
C TRP A 70 2.31 8.12 11.54
N PHE A 71 2.96 9.22 11.93
CA PHE A 71 4.00 9.87 11.13
C PHE A 71 5.35 9.13 11.20
N LYS A 72 5.68 8.49 12.33
CA LYS A 72 7.05 8.04 12.60
C LYS A 72 7.22 6.54 12.82
N ALA A 73 6.21 5.82 13.31
CA ALA A 73 6.38 4.41 13.65
C ALA A 73 6.56 3.58 12.38
N THR A 74 7.74 2.95 12.27
CA THR A 74 8.03 1.95 11.24
C THR A 74 7.69 0.54 11.71
N ALA A 75 7.52 0.37 13.04
CA ALA A 75 7.20 -0.90 13.67
C ALA A 75 8.12 -2.05 13.19
N GLY A 76 9.43 -1.78 13.06
CA GLY A 76 10.45 -2.79 12.76
C GLY A 76 10.54 -3.19 11.28
N ASN A 77 9.96 -2.43 10.36
CA ASN A 77 9.95 -2.77 8.93
C ASN A 77 11.21 -2.32 8.16
N GLU A 78 12.24 -1.81 8.83
CA GLU A 78 13.45 -1.33 8.16
C GLU A 78 14.23 -2.46 7.49
N ARG A 79 14.20 -3.65 8.07
CA ARG A 79 14.74 -4.86 7.44
C ARG A 79 13.88 -5.35 6.28
N PHE A 80 12.57 -5.11 6.34
CA PHE A 80 11.66 -5.51 5.28
C PHE A 80 12.03 -4.81 3.97
N HIS A 81 12.10 -3.48 3.98
CA HIS A 81 12.37 -2.72 2.77
C HIS A 81 13.84 -2.75 2.33
N THR A 82 14.77 -3.07 3.24
CA THR A 82 16.19 -3.16 2.89
C THR A 82 16.56 -4.55 2.36
N TYR A 83 15.97 -5.62 2.92
CA TYR A 83 16.39 -7.00 2.62
C TYR A 83 15.25 -7.90 2.18
N VAL A 84 14.21 -8.03 3.02
CA VAL A 84 13.21 -9.09 2.88
C VAL A 84 12.42 -8.91 1.59
N PHE A 85 12.07 -7.67 1.25
CA PHE A 85 11.38 -7.32 0.01
C PHE A 85 12.16 -7.82 -1.20
N GLN A 86 13.46 -7.53 -1.26
CA GLN A 86 14.33 -7.95 -2.34
C GLN A 86 14.50 -9.48 -2.40
N GLN A 87 14.72 -10.11 -1.25
CA GLN A 87 15.01 -11.55 -1.15
C GLN A 87 13.78 -12.44 -1.34
N ARG A 88 12.60 -11.98 -0.93
CA ARG A 88 11.36 -12.77 -0.93
C ARG A 88 10.40 -12.40 -2.04
N VAL A 89 10.35 -11.12 -2.44
CA VAL A 89 9.49 -10.65 -3.52
C VAL A 89 10.25 -10.58 -4.85
N GLY A 90 11.59 -10.42 -4.81
CA GLY A 90 12.43 -10.34 -6.01
C GLY A 90 12.45 -8.96 -6.66
N VAL A 91 12.09 -7.91 -5.91
CA VAL A 91 11.99 -6.52 -6.38
C VAL A 91 13.00 -5.65 -5.64
N LEU A 92 13.71 -4.78 -6.38
CA LEU A 92 14.77 -3.93 -5.83
C LEU A 92 14.33 -2.48 -5.64
N ILE A 93 14.64 -1.98 -4.44
CA ILE A 93 14.49 -0.56 -4.08
C ILE A 93 15.88 0.07 -4.05
N ASP A 94 16.10 1.09 -4.86
CA ASP A 94 17.27 1.95 -4.80
C ASP A 94 16.95 3.17 -3.93
N TRP A 95 17.10 3.00 -2.62
CA TRP A 95 16.81 4.05 -1.65
C TRP A 95 17.65 5.32 -1.86
N PHE A 96 18.88 5.20 -2.37
CA PHE A 96 19.70 6.37 -2.65
C PHE A 96 19.17 7.17 -3.84
N ARG A 97 18.80 6.51 -4.94
CA ARG A 97 18.16 7.18 -6.08
C ARG A 97 16.90 7.96 -5.67
N VAL A 98 16.15 7.47 -4.67
CA VAL A 98 14.94 8.10 -4.16
C VAL A 98 15.23 9.25 -3.18
N LEU A 99 16.25 9.10 -2.33
CA LEU A 99 16.44 9.94 -1.13
C LEU A 99 17.70 10.83 -1.15
N ARG A 100 18.54 10.74 -2.19
CA ARG A 100 19.77 11.53 -2.32
C ARG A 100 19.53 13.03 -2.14
N SER A 101 20.46 13.69 -1.47
CA SER A 101 20.34 15.11 -1.09
C SER A 101 20.48 16.10 -2.22
N ASP A 102 21.32 15.80 -3.19
CA ASP A 102 21.57 16.64 -4.36
C ASP A 102 20.35 16.76 -5.28
N GLU A 103 19.40 15.80 -5.20
CA GLU A 103 18.10 15.85 -5.87
C GLU A 103 16.93 16.17 -4.91
N ARG A 104 17.19 16.68 -3.69
CA ARG A 104 16.13 17.07 -2.73
C ARG A 104 15.10 18.01 -3.34
N GLY A 105 15.54 18.96 -4.17
CA GLY A 105 14.66 19.92 -4.86
C GLY A 105 13.75 19.28 -5.91
N ASP A 106 14.15 18.14 -6.47
CA ASP A 106 13.42 17.41 -7.51
C ASP A 106 12.56 16.27 -6.93
N ARG A 107 12.75 15.93 -5.65
CA ARG A 107 12.15 14.76 -4.99
C ARG A 107 10.62 14.71 -5.08
N PHE A 108 9.94 15.83 -4.90
CA PHE A 108 8.48 15.90 -5.06
C PHE A 108 8.05 15.71 -6.52
N ARG A 109 8.79 16.29 -7.48
CA ARG A 109 8.50 16.15 -8.92
C ARG A 109 8.71 14.71 -9.40
N ALA A 110 9.81 14.10 -8.99
CA ALA A 110 10.19 12.74 -9.38
C ALA A 110 9.29 11.68 -8.73
N TRP A 111 9.09 11.77 -7.41
CA TRP A 111 8.54 10.68 -6.60
C TRP A 111 7.23 11.02 -5.91
N GLY A 112 6.81 12.28 -5.91
CA GLY A 112 5.68 12.76 -5.11
C GLY A 112 5.90 12.71 -3.60
N ILE A 113 7.15 12.52 -3.17
CA ILE A 113 7.53 12.45 -1.76
C ILE A 113 7.62 13.87 -1.19
N ILE A 114 7.11 14.06 0.02
CA ILE A 114 7.16 15.34 0.72
C ILE A 114 8.46 15.43 1.52
N ASN A 115 9.20 16.51 1.28
CA ASN A 115 10.41 16.84 2.02
C ASN A 115 10.08 17.16 3.48
N ASP A 116 10.84 16.57 4.41
CA ASP A 116 10.77 16.89 5.83
C ASP A 116 11.31 18.32 6.06
N PRO A 117 10.48 19.26 6.55
CA PRO A 117 10.89 20.66 6.73
C PRO A 117 12.04 20.83 7.73
N ALA A 118 12.23 19.88 8.64
CA ALA A 118 13.27 19.97 9.66
C ALA A 118 14.66 19.56 9.15
N CYS A 119 14.76 18.99 7.94
CA CYS A 119 16.00 18.48 7.37
C CYS A 119 16.62 19.45 6.34
N CYS A 120 17.94 19.36 6.18
CA CYS A 120 18.72 20.20 5.28
C CYS A 120 19.66 19.40 4.39
N VAL A 121 20.06 20.00 3.26
CA VAL A 121 21.12 19.47 2.38
C VAL A 121 22.47 19.72 3.05
N PRO A 122 23.29 18.69 3.32
CA PRO A 122 24.62 18.88 3.89
C PRO A 122 25.45 19.90 3.10
N GLY A 123 26.11 20.82 3.81
CA GLY A 123 26.88 21.91 3.21
C GLY A 123 26.06 23.16 2.85
N SER A 124 24.72 23.13 2.95
CA SER A 124 23.93 24.36 2.85
C SER A 124 24.16 25.29 4.05
N PRO A 125 23.88 26.60 3.93
CA PRO A 125 23.86 27.51 5.07
C PRO A 125 23.01 26.92 6.20
N ASP A 126 23.47 27.08 7.44
CA ASP A 126 22.81 26.63 8.68
C ASP A 126 22.59 25.11 8.83
N CYS A 127 23.06 24.30 7.87
CA CYS A 127 23.04 22.85 8.03
C CYS A 127 24.19 22.40 8.95
N PRO A 128 23.91 21.55 9.97
CA PRO A 128 24.97 21.06 10.86
C PRO A 128 26.03 20.24 10.12
N ALA A 129 25.62 19.32 9.23
CA ALA A 129 26.54 18.59 8.37
C ALA A 129 27.17 19.49 7.30
N LYS A 130 28.49 19.38 7.11
CA LYS A 130 29.26 20.26 6.19
C LYS A 130 29.49 19.64 4.82
N SER A 131 29.27 18.33 4.68
CA SER A 131 29.47 17.59 3.43
C SER A 131 28.54 16.40 3.32
N LEU A 132 28.29 15.94 2.08
CA LEU A 132 27.52 14.72 1.81
C LEU A 132 28.18 13.46 2.41
N ASP A 133 29.49 13.48 2.63
CA ASP A 133 30.21 12.35 3.23
C ASP A 133 29.84 12.13 4.71
N GLU A 134 29.43 13.17 5.43
CA GLU A 134 29.02 13.07 6.85
C GLU A 134 27.69 12.32 7.03
N THR A 135 26.84 12.35 6.00
CA THR A 135 25.48 11.75 6.02
C THR A 135 25.30 10.62 5.00
N TYR A 136 26.41 10.15 4.42
CA TYR A 136 26.41 9.12 3.36
C TYR A 136 25.50 9.46 2.16
N GLY A 137 25.43 10.76 1.82
CA GLY A 137 24.70 11.28 0.66
C GLY A 137 23.20 11.54 0.87
N LEU A 138 22.69 11.33 2.09
CA LEU A 138 21.30 11.65 2.47
C LEU A 138 21.19 12.99 3.20
N ASP A 139 19.97 13.50 3.35
CA ASP A 139 19.74 14.78 4.04
C ASP A 139 20.18 14.65 5.52
N TRP A 140 20.71 15.74 6.06
CA TRP A 140 20.92 15.84 7.51
C TRP A 140 19.58 16.17 8.16
N CYS A 141 19.25 15.44 9.22
CA CYS A 141 18.00 15.61 9.95
C CYS A 141 18.25 15.64 11.47
N PRO A 142 17.46 16.40 12.24
CA PRO A 142 17.48 16.31 13.70
C PRO A 142 17.37 14.85 14.15
N GLY A 143 18.27 14.42 15.04
CA GLY A 143 18.46 13.02 15.41
C GLY A 143 19.70 12.36 14.78
N ASP A 144 20.28 12.93 13.72
CA ASP A 144 21.50 12.42 13.09
C ASP A 144 22.73 12.54 14.00
N GLU A 145 22.75 13.53 14.90
CA GLU A 145 23.76 13.68 15.96
C GLU A 145 23.89 12.39 16.80
N GLU A 146 22.78 11.70 17.04
CA GLU A 146 22.73 10.46 17.81
C GLU A 146 22.83 9.21 16.92
N LEU A 147 22.27 9.25 15.71
CA LEU A 147 22.24 8.11 14.80
C LEU A 147 23.57 7.85 14.08
N LEU A 148 24.21 8.88 13.52
CA LEU A 148 25.40 8.72 12.67
C LEU A 148 26.59 8.05 13.40
N PRO A 149 26.86 8.31 14.70
CA PRO A 149 27.91 7.61 15.45
C PRO A 149 27.73 6.09 15.55
N HIS A 150 26.52 5.58 15.29
CA HIS A 150 26.17 4.17 15.36
C HIS A 150 26.19 3.45 14.00
N VAL A 151 26.43 4.14 12.88
CA VAL A 151 26.54 3.49 11.57
C VAL A 151 27.71 2.50 11.56
N GLY A 152 27.45 1.24 11.20
CA GLY A 152 28.42 0.15 11.29
C GLY A 152 28.66 -0.36 12.72
N ARG A 153 27.80 -0.02 13.68
CA ARG A 153 27.93 -0.40 15.09
C ARG A 153 26.57 -0.81 15.68
N SER A 154 26.62 -1.65 16.71
CA SER A 154 25.44 -1.98 17.54
C SER A 154 25.21 -0.93 18.62
N GLY A 155 24.05 -0.99 19.29
CA GLY A 155 23.78 -0.20 20.50
C GLY A 155 23.04 1.12 20.28
N TYR A 156 22.59 1.40 19.05
CA TYR A 156 21.69 2.54 18.80
C TYR A 156 20.40 2.37 19.59
N ARG A 157 20.10 3.34 20.46
CA ARG A 157 18.83 3.43 21.18
C ARG A 157 17.85 4.27 20.37
N ASP A 158 16.70 3.68 20.04
CA ASP A 158 15.71 4.33 19.21
C ASP A 158 15.03 5.50 19.96
N PRO A 159 14.71 6.63 19.29
CA PRO A 159 14.01 7.74 19.93
C PRO A 159 12.61 7.36 20.44
N ALA A 160 11.97 6.31 19.89
CA ALA A 160 10.68 5.83 20.39
C ALA A 160 10.77 5.26 21.81
N CYS A 161 11.96 4.90 22.30
CA CYS A 161 12.13 4.39 23.66
C CYS A 161 11.90 5.50 24.72
N ASP A 162 11.85 6.78 24.31
CA ASP A 162 11.45 7.92 25.16
C ASP A 162 10.07 8.47 24.78
N PHE A 163 9.30 7.73 23.97
CA PHE A 163 7.98 8.15 23.54
C PHE A 163 7.06 8.38 24.75
N ARG A 164 6.42 9.54 24.77
CA ARG A 164 5.45 9.88 25.81
C ARG A 164 4.08 9.35 25.41
N ASP A 165 3.72 8.25 26.05
CA ASP A 165 2.37 7.70 25.97
C ASP A 165 1.32 8.63 26.58
N ALA A 166 0.15 8.70 25.94
CA ALA A 166 -1.03 9.32 26.54
C ALA A 166 -1.53 8.51 27.74
N ALA A 167 -2.27 9.15 28.65
CA ALA A 167 -2.86 8.48 29.80
C ALA A 167 -3.74 7.28 29.41
N LEU A 168 -3.66 6.19 30.18
CA LEU A 168 -4.50 5.02 29.98
C LEU A 168 -5.98 5.37 30.21
N LYS A 169 -6.86 4.90 29.31
CA LYS A 169 -8.31 5.12 29.45
C LYS A 169 -8.83 4.41 30.72
N PRO A 170 -9.67 5.05 31.55
CA PRO A 170 -10.26 4.41 32.72
C PRO A 170 -11.06 3.15 32.33
N GLY A 171 -10.90 2.07 33.10
CA GLY A 171 -11.61 0.82 32.85
C GLY A 171 -11.04 -0.03 31.70
N ASP A 172 -9.76 0.13 31.35
CA ASP A 172 -9.10 -0.78 30.40
C ASP A 172 -9.23 -2.24 30.88
N VAL A 173 -9.55 -3.14 29.95
CA VAL A 173 -9.78 -4.57 30.22
C VAL A 173 -8.55 -5.25 30.81
N HIS A 174 -7.35 -4.75 30.49
CA HIS A 174 -6.07 -5.24 31.05
C HIS A 174 -5.75 -4.64 32.42
N GLY A 175 -6.68 -3.91 33.03
CA GLY A 175 -6.59 -3.37 34.38
C GLY A 175 -6.09 -1.93 34.44
N PRO A 176 -6.01 -1.35 35.65
CA PRO A 176 -5.66 0.06 35.86
C PRO A 176 -4.14 0.34 35.77
N ALA A 177 -3.31 -0.70 35.81
CA ALA A 177 -1.87 -0.56 35.65
C ALA A 177 -1.53 -0.43 34.16
N ASP A 178 -0.64 0.50 33.83
CA ASP A 178 -0.13 0.62 32.47
C ASP A 178 0.79 -0.56 32.14
N GLN A 179 0.25 -1.53 31.40
CA GLN A 179 0.94 -2.74 30.98
C GLN A 179 1.27 -2.72 29.47
N ARG A 180 1.28 -1.54 28.84
CA ARG A 180 1.62 -1.42 27.42
C ARG A 180 3.02 -1.98 27.14
N HIS A 181 3.18 -2.57 25.96
CA HIS A 181 4.46 -2.99 25.44
C HIS A 181 5.36 -1.78 25.21
N ASP A 182 6.67 -1.98 25.35
CA ASP A 182 7.67 -0.91 25.27
C ASP A 182 7.53 -0.11 23.96
N ALA A 183 7.49 1.21 24.07
CA ALA A 183 7.37 2.10 22.93
C ALA A 183 8.62 2.08 22.04
N CYS A 184 9.77 1.62 22.54
CA CYS A 184 11.00 1.40 21.78
C CYS A 184 10.77 0.54 20.52
N ASP A 185 9.80 -0.38 20.58
CA ASP A 185 9.41 -1.25 19.46
C ASP A 185 8.46 -0.58 18.44
N LEU A 186 8.07 0.68 18.65
CA LEU A 186 7.46 1.49 17.58
C LEU A 186 8.48 1.87 16.49
N ARG A 187 9.78 1.88 16.83
CA ARG A 187 10.91 2.11 15.91
C ARG A 187 10.74 3.40 15.12
N PHE A 188 11.01 4.54 15.75
CA PHE A 188 10.88 5.86 15.12
C PHE A 188 12.06 6.22 14.23
N GLY A 189 13.28 5.76 14.52
CA GLY A 189 14.50 6.11 13.79
C GLY A 189 14.70 7.61 13.59
N THR A 190 15.51 8.00 12.61
CA THR A 190 15.67 9.41 12.17
C THR A 190 15.06 9.60 10.78
N SER A 191 14.59 10.80 10.45
CA SER A 191 14.08 11.11 9.10
C SER A 191 15.16 10.91 8.04
N THR A 192 14.80 10.49 6.83
CA THR A 192 15.72 10.47 5.68
C THR A 192 15.77 11.80 4.92
N GLY A 193 15.07 12.82 5.41
CA GLY A 193 14.75 14.04 4.65
C GLY A 193 13.41 13.99 3.95
N ALA A 194 12.72 12.85 4.02
CA ALA A 194 11.40 12.60 3.47
C ALA A 194 10.43 12.20 4.60
N LEU A 195 9.26 12.86 4.65
CA LEU A 195 8.26 12.56 5.67
C LEU A 195 7.76 11.12 5.56
N GLY A 196 7.73 10.43 6.69
CA GLY A 196 7.30 9.04 6.79
C GLY A 196 8.29 7.99 6.27
N ILE A 197 9.50 8.39 5.85
CA ILE A 197 10.59 7.46 5.53
C ILE A 197 11.72 7.69 6.54
N ARG A 198 12.15 6.62 7.21
CA ARG A 198 13.03 6.68 8.37
C ARG A 198 14.28 5.84 8.14
N LYS A 199 15.44 6.33 8.57
CA LYS A 199 16.72 5.61 8.56
C LYS A 199 17.09 5.13 9.95
N PHE A 200 17.72 3.96 9.97
CA PHE A 200 18.32 3.32 11.14
C PHE A 200 19.77 2.96 10.80
N PRO A 201 20.72 3.04 11.74
CA PRO A 201 22.09 2.67 11.45
C PRO A 201 22.16 1.16 11.16
N ASN A 202 22.87 0.78 10.10
CA ASN A 202 23.09 -0.62 9.80
C ASN A 202 24.33 -1.13 10.56
N PRO A 203 24.20 -2.02 11.56
CA PRO A 203 25.34 -2.55 12.30
C PRO A 203 26.25 -3.45 11.45
N ARG A 204 25.78 -3.91 10.29
CA ARG A 204 26.56 -4.75 9.35
C ARG A 204 27.33 -3.94 8.32
N PHE A 205 27.17 -2.62 8.30
CA PHE A 205 27.88 -1.74 7.37
C PHE A 205 29.39 -1.79 7.60
N ASP A 206 30.14 -2.12 6.55
CA ASP A 206 31.60 -2.03 6.51
C ASP A 206 32.03 -0.80 5.72
N ARG A 207 32.52 0.22 6.44
CA ARG A 207 33.00 1.47 5.85
C ARG A 207 34.18 1.28 4.90
N ALA A 208 35.09 0.34 5.19
CA ALA A 208 36.26 0.12 4.34
C ALA A 208 35.86 -0.52 3.00
N ALA A 209 34.96 -1.51 3.04
CA ALA A 209 34.38 -2.09 1.84
C ALA A 209 33.59 -1.05 1.02
N TRP A 210 32.80 -0.21 1.69
CA TRP A 210 32.05 0.88 1.04
C TRP A 210 32.97 1.87 0.32
N LEU A 211 34.04 2.33 0.98
CA LEU A 211 35.03 3.24 0.39
C LEU A 211 35.75 2.61 -0.80
N LYS A 212 36.07 1.31 -0.73
CA LYS A 212 36.69 0.60 -1.86
C LYS A 212 35.76 0.56 -3.07
N LEU A 213 34.46 0.39 -2.87
CA LEU A 213 33.47 0.33 -3.94
C LEU A 213 33.14 1.70 -4.53
N ASN A 214 32.88 2.69 -3.67
CA ASN A 214 32.29 3.97 -4.03
C ASN A 214 33.31 5.12 -4.10
N GLY A 215 34.49 4.99 -3.51
CA GLY A 215 35.51 6.04 -3.46
C GLY A 215 35.31 7.06 -2.33
N SER A 216 34.07 7.40 -1.97
CA SER A 216 33.74 8.21 -0.77
C SER A 216 32.50 7.67 -0.04
N PRO A 217 32.28 8.06 1.24
CA PRO A 217 31.07 7.68 1.97
C PRO A 217 29.79 8.27 1.36
N GLY A 218 29.85 9.48 0.81
CA GLY A 218 28.71 10.25 0.33
C GLY A 218 28.16 9.84 -1.03
N THR A 219 28.83 8.93 -1.75
CA THR A 219 28.40 8.44 -3.07
C THR A 219 28.05 6.96 -3.05
N TRP A 220 27.11 6.60 -3.92
CA TRP A 220 26.61 5.24 -4.14
C TRP A 220 26.85 4.77 -5.58
N GLU A 221 27.65 5.50 -6.36
CA GLU A 221 27.90 5.22 -7.78
C GLU A 221 28.49 3.82 -8.05
N GLY A 222 29.26 3.27 -7.12
CA GLY A 222 29.73 1.90 -7.20
C GLY A 222 28.63 0.90 -6.86
N TYR A 223 27.85 1.19 -5.82
CA TYR A 223 26.77 0.33 -5.35
C TYR A 223 25.60 0.22 -6.35
N ASN A 224 25.19 1.35 -6.94
CA ASN A 224 24.07 1.42 -7.87
C ASN A 224 24.46 1.16 -9.32
N ARG A 225 25.76 0.93 -9.60
CA ARG A 225 26.26 0.80 -10.97
C ARG A 225 25.55 -0.33 -11.70
N PRO A 226 25.00 -0.08 -12.91
CA PRO A 226 24.53 -1.15 -13.76
C PRO A 226 25.68 -2.09 -14.15
N ILE A 227 25.53 -3.35 -13.81
CA ILE A 227 26.42 -4.45 -14.20
C ILE A 227 25.75 -5.13 -15.39
N ALA A 228 26.43 -5.09 -16.54
CA ALA A 228 25.95 -5.73 -17.75
C ALA A 228 25.74 -7.24 -17.52
N ALA A 229 24.61 -7.74 -17.95
CA ALA A 229 24.29 -9.14 -17.84
C ALA A 229 25.17 -10.02 -18.75
N ALA A 230 25.56 -11.20 -18.26
CA ALA A 230 26.38 -12.16 -19.00
C ALA A 230 25.73 -12.64 -20.31
N GLY A 231 24.39 -12.61 -20.40
CA GLY A 231 23.61 -12.99 -21.58
C GLY A 231 23.51 -11.94 -22.70
N GLY A 232 24.09 -10.75 -22.54
CA GLY A 232 24.05 -9.67 -23.54
C GLY A 232 22.85 -8.72 -23.40
N ARG A 233 22.57 -7.93 -24.45
CA ARG A 233 21.67 -6.75 -24.40
C ARG A 233 20.20 -7.03 -24.06
N GLY A 234 19.74 -8.28 -24.19
CA GLY A 234 18.35 -8.67 -23.88
C GLY A 234 18.11 -9.04 -22.41
N GLU A 235 19.16 -9.15 -21.58
CA GLU A 235 19.04 -9.48 -20.16
C GLU A 235 19.10 -8.19 -19.32
N ALA A 236 18.28 -8.13 -18.28
CA ALA A 236 18.23 -7.01 -17.36
C ALA A 236 19.58 -6.76 -16.70
N ALA A 237 20.01 -5.49 -16.67
CA ALA A 237 21.19 -5.08 -15.93
C ALA A 237 21.00 -5.40 -14.44
N ARG A 238 22.07 -5.81 -13.79
CA ARG A 238 22.11 -6.04 -12.33
C ARG A 238 22.78 -4.84 -11.65
N SER A 239 22.77 -4.81 -10.34
CA SER A 239 23.57 -3.87 -9.53
C SER A 239 23.93 -4.51 -8.20
N HIS A 240 24.80 -3.87 -7.41
CA HIS A 240 25.11 -4.34 -6.06
C HIS A 240 23.96 -4.13 -5.07
N LEU A 241 22.82 -3.57 -5.49
CA LEU A 241 21.59 -3.59 -4.69
C LEU A 241 21.19 -5.02 -4.28
N GLN A 242 21.52 -6.02 -5.11
CA GLN A 242 21.29 -7.45 -4.82
C GLN A 242 22.45 -8.14 -4.10
N ASP A 243 23.56 -7.45 -3.89
CA ASP A 243 24.80 -8.02 -3.38
C ASP A 243 24.86 -7.94 -1.85
N GLY A 244 24.43 -9.01 -1.19
CA GLY A 244 24.47 -9.11 0.27
C GLY A 244 25.88 -9.11 0.89
N ALA A 245 26.95 -9.11 0.09
CA ALA A 245 28.32 -8.92 0.60
C ALA A 245 28.64 -7.45 0.90
N ILE A 246 27.89 -6.50 0.34
CA ILE A 246 28.06 -5.07 0.55
C ILE A 246 26.79 -4.50 1.17
N GLU A 247 26.88 -4.17 2.44
CA GLU A 247 25.74 -3.67 3.21
C GLU A 247 25.66 -2.13 3.12
N PRO A 248 24.48 -1.52 2.93
CA PRO A 248 24.33 -0.06 2.93
C PRO A 248 24.49 0.53 4.35
N PRO A 249 24.83 1.83 4.49
CA PRO A 249 25.04 2.47 5.80
C PRO A 249 23.78 2.52 6.67
N PHE A 250 22.60 2.50 6.05
CA PHE A 250 21.32 2.60 6.73
C PHE A 250 20.38 1.46 6.32
N LEU A 251 19.59 1.01 7.29
CA LEU A 251 18.33 0.32 7.02
C LEU A 251 17.23 1.37 6.88
N ILE A 252 16.35 1.21 5.89
CA ILE A 252 15.26 2.17 5.63
C ILE A 252 13.92 1.56 5.99
N GLY A 253 13.20 2.20 6.89
CA GLY A 253 11.82 1.87 7.26
C GLY A 253 10.83 2.91 6.74
N THR A 254 9.57 2.52 6.62
CA THR A 254 8.48 3.41 6.21
C THR A 254 7.42 3.45 7.30
N SER A 255 6.77 4.59 7.53
CA SER A 255 5.57 4.69 8.36
C SER A 255 4.34 4.85 7.48
N CYS A 256 3.15 4.76 8.08
CA CYS A 256 1.89 5.07 7.39
C CYS A 256 1.90 6.50 6.79
N GLY A 257 2.65 7.41 7.42
CA GLY A 257 2.86 8.77 6.95
C GLY A 257 3.48 8.87 5.55
N SER A 258 4.29 7.90 5.11
CA SER A 258 4.89 7.90 3.76
C SER A 258 3.85 7.95 2.63
N CYS A 259 2.64 7.44 2.90
CA CYS A 259 1.51 7.47 1.98
C CYS A 259 0.48 8.53 2.36
N HIS A 260 0.21 8.74 3.66
CA HIS A 260 -0.91 9.56 4.10
C HIS A 260 -0.60 11.04 4.35
N ILE A 261 0.68 11.40 4.53
CA ILE A 261 1.09 12.79 4.68
C ILE A 261 1.05 13.49 3.33
N ALA A 262 0.29 14.58 3.25
CA ALA A 262 0.11 15.37 2.04
C ALA A 262 0.24 16.86 2.34
N PHE A 263 0.30 17.68 1.29
CA PHE A 263 0.14 19.13 1.43
C PHE A 263 -1.31 19.48 1.77
N ASP A 264 -1.50 20.31 2.78
CA ASP A 264 -2.80 20.80 3.23
C ASP A 264 -3.50 21.59 2.10
N PRO A 265 -4.69 21.17 1.62
CA PRO A 265 -5.45 21.91 0.65
C PRO A 265 -5.87 23.32 1.12
N LEU A 266 -5.97 23.56 2.42
CA LEU A 266 -6.31 24.88 2.98
C LEU A 266 -5.10 25.82 3.09
N ASN A 267 -3.90 25.27 3.07
CA ASN A 267 -2.65 26.01 3.21
C ASN A 267 -1.50 25.34 2.42
N PRO A 268 -1.62 25.24 1.09
CA PRO A 268 -0.60 24.58 0.28
C PRO A 268 0.72 25.37 0.28
N PRO A 269 1.87 24.72 0.13
CA PRO A 269 3.16 25.41 0.12
C PRO A 269 3.31 26.27 -1.15
N ALA A 270 3.99 27.41 -1.02
CA ALA A 270 4.38 28.22 -2.18
C ALA A 270 5.42 27.51 -3.06
N ASP A 271 6.33 26.77 -2.43
CA ASP A 271 7.31 25.90 -3.09
C ASP A 271 7.17 24.47 -2.52
N PRO A 272 6.62 23.51 -3.29
CA PRO A 272 6.50 22.11 -2.87
C PRO A 272 7.83 21.43 -2.51
N ALA A 273 8.97 21.94 -3.00
CA ALA A 273 10.29 21.42 -2.64
C ALA A 273 10.78 21.92 -1.27
N ARG A 274 10.17 22.99 -0.74
CA ARG A 274 10.53 23.64 0.53
C ARG A 274 9.27 23.93 1.37
N PRO A 275 8.52 22.88 1.76
CA PRO A 275 7.32 23.08 2.58
C PRO A 275 7.69 23.47 4.01
N ALA A 276 6.75 24.11 4.70
CA ALA A 276 6.78 24.33 6.14
C ALA A 276 5.79 23.39 6.87
N TRP A 277 5.89 23.30 8.20
CA TRP A 277 5.08 22.37 9.01
C TRP A 277 3.58 22.72 9.02
N GLU A 278 3.23 23.97 8.78
CA GLU A 278 1.87 24.46 8.58
C GLU A 278 1.28 24.09 7.21
N ASN A 279 2.11 23.63 6.25
CA ASN A 279 1.63 23.17 4.94
C ASN A 279 1.30 21.68 4.90
N ILE A 280 1.43 20.96 6.03
CA ILE A 280 1.43 19.50 6.07
C ILE A 280 0.23 18.97 6.86
N LYS A 281 -0.49 18.01 6.26
CA LYS A 281 -1.63 17.30 6.85
C LYS A 281 -1.45 15.78 6.75
N GLY A 282 -1.68 15.05 7.83
CA GLY A 282 -1.30 13.64 7.97
C GLY A 282 -2.32 12.59 7.55
N LEU A 283 -3.56 12.98 7.24
CA LEU A 283 -4.69 12.04 7.11
C LEU A 283 -5.31 11.99 5.71
N ILE A 284 -5.04 12.97 4.87
CA ILE A 284 -5.80 13.17 3.62
C ILE A 284 -5.30 12.34 2.43
N GLY A 285 -4.16 11.66 2.56
CA GLY A 285 -3.60 10.84 1.48
C GLY A 285 -2.80 11.67 0.47
N ASN A 286 -1.56 11.26 0.20
CA ASN A 286 -0.72 11.93 -0.78
C ASN A 286 -1.13 11.55 -2.20
N GLN A 287 -1.83 12.43 -2.92
CA GLN A 287 -2.26 12.14 -4.29
C GLN A 287 -1.13 12.14 -5.34
N TYR A 288 0.09 12.55 -4.95
CA TYR A 288 1.23 12.70 -5.85
C TYR A 288 2.25 11.56 -5.71
N THR A 289 2.23 10.82 -4.60
CA THR A 289 3.24 9.80 -4.31
C THR A 289 3.23 8.68 -5.34
N ARG A 290 4.43 8.24 -5.75
CA ARG A 290 4.67 7.17 -6.72
C ARG A 290 5.17 5.91 -6.01
N VAL A 291 4.34 5.35 -5.12
CA VAL A 291 4.72 4.20 -4.29
C VAL A 291 5.25 3.03 -5.14
N SER A 292 4.58 2.74 -6.26
CA SER A 292 4.97 1.63 -7.13
C SER A 292 6.36 1.85 -7.74
N GLU A 293 6.63 3.04 -8.27
CA GLU A 293 7.92 3.39 -8.87
C GLU A 293 9.04 3.51 -7.82
N ILE A 294 8.75 3.95 -6.59
CA ILE A 294 9.69 3.90 -5.47
C ILE A 294 10.10 2.45 -5.21
N MET A 295 9.12 1.54 -5.10
CA MET A 295 9.37 0.13 -4.78
C MET A 295 10.17 -0.61 -5.86
N VAL A 296 10.13 -0.15 -7.12
CA VAL A 296 10.90 -0.73 -8.24
C VAL A 296 12.08 0.14 -8.68
N SER A 297 12.47 1.14 -7.90
CA SER A 297 13.46 2.16 -8.29
C SER A 297 14.84 1.59 -8.66
N GLY A 298 15.16 0.40 -8.16
CA GLY A 298 16.38 -0.35 -8.48
C GLY A 298 16.21 -1.41 -9.58
N MET A 299 15.01 -1.59 -10.13
CA MET A 299 14.72 -2.58 -11.17
C MET A 299 14.94 -2.01 -12.57
N ALA A 300 15.48 -2.83 -13.47
CA ALA A 300 15.49 -2.52 -14.90
C ALA A 300 14.07 -2.66 -15.50
N SER A 301 13.70 -1.77 -16.42
CA SER A 301 12.35 -1.74 -17.00
C SER A 301 12.01 -2.98 -17.83
N ASN A 302 13.01 -3.66 -18.40
CA ASN A 302 12.84 -4.92 -19.15
C ASN A 302 12.65 -6.17 -18.27
N THR A 303 12.37 -6.01 -16.97
CA THR A 303 12.06 -7.13 -16.05
C THR A 303 10.56 -7.31 -15.89
N LEU A 304 10.12 -8.55 -15.70
CA LEU A 304 8.71 -8.85 -15.45
C LEU A 304 8.21 -8.15 -14.19
N GLU A 305 9.02 -8.14 -13.14
CA GLU A 305 8.74 -7.48 -11.88
C GLU A 305 8.50 -5.98 -12.05
N TRP A 306 9.36 -5.26 -12.79
CA TRP A 306 9.13 -3.84 -13.04
C TRP A 306 7.82 -3.61 -13.81
N GLN A 307 7.55 -4.41 -14.85
CA GLN A 307 6.33 -4.28 -15.64
C GLN A 307 5.06 -4.51 -14.80
N MET A 308 5.12 -5.48 -13.89
CA MET A 308 4.02 -5.89 -13.02
C MET A 308 3.85 -5.03 -11.77
N PHE A 309 4.89 -4.35 -11.26
CA PHE A 309 4.79 -3.51 -10.08
C PHE A 309 4.61 -2.03 -10.44
N ALA A 310 5.32 -1.51 -11.44
CA ALA A 310 5.35 -0.08 -11.78
C ALA A 310 4.09 0.43 -12.52
N HIS A 311 2.92 -0.16 -12.26
CA HIS A 311 1.69 0.13 -13.03
C HIS A 311 0.78 1.15 -12.35
N ALA A 312 0.83 1.31 -11.03
CA ALA A 312 -0.07 2.21 -10.33
C ALA A 312 0.15 3.68 -10.76
N ARG A 313 -0.89 4.51 -10.67
CA ARG A 313 -0.79 5.96 -10.91
C ARG A 313 -0.35 6.68 -9.64
N PRO A 314 0.18 7.92 -9.76
CA PRO A 314 0.38 8.80 -8.60
C PRO A 314 -0.84 8.81 -7.67
N GLY A 315 -0.58 8.70 -6.37
CA GLY A 315 -1.62 8.64 -5.34
C GLY A 315 -2.34 7.31 -5.20
N THR A 316 -1.90 6.27 -5.92
CA THR A 316 -2.44 4.91 -5.82
C THR A 316 -1.35 3.88 -5.54
N SER A 317 -1.75 2.75 -4.95
CA SER A 317 -0.89 1.61 -4.69
C SER A 317 -1.65 0.31 -4.93
N ASP A 318 -0.98 -0.68 -5.50
CA ASP A 318 -1.49 -2.05 -5.59
C ASP A 318 -1.06 -2.82 -4.33
N THR A 319 -1.96 -2.88 -3.34
CA THR A 319 -1.73 -3.59 -2.08
C THR A 319 -1.69 -5.11 -2.25
N SER A 320 -1.97 -5.61 -3.47
CA SER A 320 -1.85 -7.01 -3.83
C SER A 320 -0.56 -7.31 -4.57
N ALA A 321 0.26 -6.32 -4.93
CA ALA A 321 1.54 -6.59 -5.61
C ALA A 321 2.48 -7.49 -4.78
N ILE A 322 2.47 -7.34 -3.46
CA ILE A 322 3.31 -8.12 -2.53
C ILE A 322 2.70 -9.51 -2.21
N PRO A 323 1.48 -9.61 -1.65
CA PRO A 323 0.90 -10.91 -1.33
C PRO A 323 0.29 -11.66 -2.52
N THR A 324 0.23 -11.00 -3.68
CA THR A 324 -0.28 -11.45 -4.97
C THR A 324 -1.37 -12.52 -4.93
N ASP A 325 -2.60 -12.05 -5.06
CA ASP A 325 -3.74 -12.86 -5.51
C ASP A 325 -3.82 -12.97 -7.04
N GLN A 326 -2.77 -12.54 -7.73
CA GLN A 326 -2.73 -12.36 -9.17
C GLN A 326 -3.86 -11.48 -9.68
N VAL A 327 -4.26 -10.44 -8.93
CA VAL A 327 -5.21 -9.42 -9.38
C VAL A 327 -4.48 -8.08 -9.38
N ASN A 328 -4.37 -7.45 -10.54
CA ASN A 328 -3.88 -6.09 -10.66
C ASN A 328 -4.98 -5.12 -10.19
N ASN A 329 -4.81 -4.54 -8.99
CA ASN A 329 -5.88 -3.81 -8.30
C ASN A 329 -5.45 -2.48 -7.64
N PRO A 330 -4.88 -1.53 -8.39
CA PRO A 330 -4.42 -0.27 -7.82
C PRO A 330 -5.56 0.45 -7.10
N GLY A 331 -5.29 0.93 -5.88
CA GLY A 331 -6.21 1.63 -5.02
C GLY A 331 -5.65 2.98 -4.60
N THR A 332 -6.45 4.06 -4.64
CA THR A 332 -6.01 5.35 -4.10
C THR A 332 -5.70 5.19 -2.62
N ILE A 333 -4.70 5.92 -2.17
CA ILE A 333 -4.50 6.14 -0.75
C ILE A 333 -5.76 6.81 -0.23
N ASN A 334 -6.37 6.19 0.79
CA ASN A 334 -7.66 6.66 1.29
C ASN A 334 -7.49 7.98 2.02
N ALA A 335 -8.33 8.96 1.68
CA ALA A 335 -8.48 10.15 2.49
C ALA A 335 -9.26 9.78 3.77
N LEU A 336 -8.65 10.00 4.94
CA LEU A 336 -9.26 9.76 6.25
C LEU A 336 -9.90 11.07 6.72
N ILE A 337 -11.10 11.35 6.20
CA ILE A 337 -11.80 12.63 6.39
C ILE A 337 -13.11 12.42 7.13
N ASN A 338 -13.40 13.29 8.10
CA ASN A 338 -14.62 13.33 8.91
C ASN A 338 -15.02 11.94 9.43
N LEU A 339 -14.06 11.16 9.95
CA LEU A 339 -14.31 9.76 10.32
C LEU A 339 -15.42 9.63 11.38
N ALA A 340 -15.60 10.63 12.24
CA ALA A 340 -16.69 10.68 13.23
C ALA A 340 -18.10 10.72 12.61
N LYS A 341 -18.21 11.05 11.32
CA LYS A 341 -19.47 11.10 10.54
C LYS A 341 -19.60 9.98 9.52
N ARG A 342 -18.55 9.19 9.34
CA ARG A 342 -18.55 8.05 8.43
C ARG A 342 -19.55 6.98 8.93
N PRO A 343 -20.35 6.37 8.06
CA PRO A 343 -21.31 5.34 8.46
C PRO A 343 -20.67 4.14 9.19
N THR A 344 -21.44 3.55 10.10
CA THR A 344 -21.13 2.24 10.70
C THR A 344 -22.23 1.25 10.37
N PHE A 345 -21.86 -0.03 10.30
CA PHE A 345 -22.74 -1.12 9.91
C PHE A 345 -22.99 -2.00 11.11
N ALA A 346 -24.23 -2.02 11.58
CA ALA A 346 -24.64 -2.79 12.75
C ALA A 346 -24.84 -4.27 12.40
N ASN A 347 -24.68 -5.14 13.40
CA ASN A 347 -24.89 -6.58 13.32
C ASN A 347 -23.93 -7.32 12.38
N GLU A 348 -22.77 -6.74 12.09
CA GLU A 348 -21.71 -7.38 11.32
C GLU A 348 -21.15 -8.56 12.11
N SER A 349 -21.10 -9.74 11.48
CA SER A 349 -20.58 -10.97 12.09
C SER A 349 -19.05 -10.98 11.98
N VAL A 350 -18.39 -10.67 13.09
CA VAL A 350 -16.95 -10.38 13.13
C VAL A 350 -16.21 -11.37 14.03
N ILE A 351 -15.28 -12.11 13.42
CA ILE A 351 -14.28 -12.92 14.12
C ILE A 351 -13.01 -12.09 14.27
N LYS A 352 -12.62 -11.77 15.52
CA LYS A 352 -11.39 -11.02 15.81
C LYS A 352 -10.88 -11.27 17.22
N TRP A 353 -9.67 -10.81 17.47
CA TRP A 353 -9.03 -10.81 18.79
C TRP A 353 -9.53 -9.65 19.64
N ARG A 354 -10.06 -9.96 20.83
CA ARG A 354 -10.56 -8.97 21.80
C ARG A 354 -9.76 -9.06 23.08
N LYS A 355 -9.49 -7.91 23.71
CA LYS A 355 -8.88 -7.88 25.05
C LYS A 355 -9.75 -8.70 26.03
N THR A 356 -9.11 -9.51 26.86
CA THR A 356 -9.73 -10.25 27.97
C THR A 356 -8.75 -10.31 29.15
N ALA A 357 -9.26 -10.56 30.35
CA ALA A 357 -8.43 -10.62 31.56
C ALA A 357 -7.78 -12.01 31.77
N SER A 358 -8.23 -13.05 31.07
CA SER A 358 -7.67 -14.40 31.22
C SER A 358 -8.05 -15.30 30.06
N CYS A 359 -7.24 -16.33 29.83
CA CYS A 359 -7.59 -17.44 28.95
C CYS A 359 -8.07 -18.64 29.76
N ALA A 360 -9.10 -19.34 29.27
CA ALA A 360 -9.52 -20.60 29.88
C ALA A 360 -8.40 -21.66 29.78
N LYS A 361 -8.32 -22.56 30.78
CA LYS A 361 -7.29 -23.61 30.80
C LYS A 361 -7.42 -24.53 29.59
N GLY A 362 -6.29 -24.81 28.93
CA GLY A 362 -6.22 -25.72 27.79
C GLY A 362 -6.70 -25.14 26.46
N VAL A 363 -6.97 -23.83 26.39
CA VAL A 363 -7.23 -23.15 25.12
C VAL A 363 -5.92 -22.95 24.36
N ASP A 364 -5.95 -23.25 23.07
CA ASP A 364 -4.81 -23.08 22.17
C ASP A 364 -4.51 -21.60 21.88
N GLU A 365 -3.25 -21.29 21.64
CA GLU A 365 -2.74 -19.92 21.43
C GLU A 365 -3.29 -19.26 20.15
N THR A 366 -3.86 -20.05 19.23
CA THR A 366 -4.57 -19.55 18.04
C THR A 366 -5.97 -19.02 18.35
N ARG A 367 -6.45 -19.24 19.59
CA ARG A 367 -7.79 -18.83 20.05
C ARG A 367 -7.75 -17.93 21.28
N CYS A 368 -6.79 -18.11 22.17
CA CYS A 368 -6.60 -17.19 23.29
C CYS A 368 -5.13 -17.15 23.68
N TRP A 369 -4.61 -15.96 23.95
CA TRP A 369 -3.23 -15.77 24.33
C TRP A 369 -3.07 -14.71 25.43
N CYS A 370 -2.22 -14.99 26.42
CA CYS A 370 -1.85 -14.05 27.48
C CYS A 370 -0.37 -13.68 27.35
N GLU A 371 -0.05 -12.39 27.51
CA GLU A 371 1.34 -11.93 27.44
C GLU A 371 2.16 -12.47 28.62
N PRO A 372 3.25 -13.22 28.37
CA PRO A 372 4.10 -13.73 29.43
C PRO A 372 4.63 -12.63 30.35
N GLY A 373 4.55 -12.84 31.67
CA GLY A 373 5.03 -11.87 32.66
C GLY A 373 4.10 -10.67 32.91
N ARG A 374 2.94 -10.59 32.25
CA ARG A 374 1.92 -9.56 32.50
C ARG A 374 0.72 -10.15 33.22
N ASN A 375 0.10 -9.37 34.11
CA ASN A 375 -1.05 -9.84 34.87
C ASN A 375 -2.35 -9.42 34.20
N GLY A 376 -3.16 -10.39 33.78
CA GLY A 376 -4.47 -10.13 33.18
C GLY A 376 -4.42 -9.47 31.79
N LYS A 377 -3.28 -9.52 31.11
CA LYS A 377 -3.10 -8.97 29.76
C LYS A 377 -3.26 -10.09 28.73
N CYS A 378 -4.50 -10.37 28.35
CA CYS A 378 -4.83 -11.46 27.42
C CYS A 378 -5.73 -10.98 26.28
N TRP A 379 -5.81 -11.81 25.23
CA TRP A 379 -6.69 -11.62 24.09
C TRP A 379 -7.35 -12.93 23.71
N GLU A 380 -8.64 -12.89 23.39
CA GLU A 380 -9.42 -14.03 22.94
C GLU A 380 -9.99 -13.75 21.55
N LYS A 381 -9.84 -14.72 20.65
CA LYS A 381 -10.44 -14.69 19.33
C LYS A 381 -11.85 -15.23 19.43
N SER A 382 -12.83 -14.38 19.15
CA SER A 382 -14.24 -14.73 19.28
C SER A 382 -15.08 -14.20 18.12
N LEU A 383 -16.24 -14.80 17.88
CA LEU A 383 -17.26 -14.32 16.92
C LEU A 383 -18.30 -13.51 17.67
N HIS A 384 -18.50 -12.24 17.29
CA HIS A 384 -19.58 -11.41 17.83
C HIS A 384 -20.29 -10.67 16.69
N LYS A 385 -21.52 -10.21 16.97
CA LYS A 385 -22.21 -9.22 16.15
C LYS A 385 -21.88 -7.83 16.68
N GLU A 386 -21.31 -6.97 15.85
CA GLU A 386 -20.84 -5.65 16.27
C GLU A 386 -21.17 -4.57 15.23
N ALA A 387 -21.09 -3.31 15.65
CA ALA A 387 -21.10 -2.17 14.73
C ALA A 387 -19.67 -1.84 14.32
N VAL A 388 -19.39 -1.83 13.03
CA VAL A 388 -18.03 -1.57 12.49
C VAL A 388 -18.05 -0.52 11.39
N HIS A 389 -16.92 0.15 11.23
CA HIS A 389 -16.66 0.97 10.05
C HIS A 389 -16.24 0.10 8.88
N HIS A 390 -16.50 0.59 7.67
CA HIS A 390 -16.11 -0.03 6.41
C HIS A 390 -15.09 0.87 5.68
N ILE A 391 -13.92 1.09 6.29
CA ILE A 391 -12.96 2.13 5.91
C ILE A 391 -12.32 1.89 4.54
N LEU A 392 -11.89 0.66 4.27
CA LEU A 392 -11.23 0.26 3.03
C LEU A 392 -12.24 -0.13 1.94
N LYS A 393 -11.88 0.10 0.68
CA LYS A 393 -12.79 0.02 -0.48
C LYS A 393 -13.20 -1.40 -0.86
N GLY A 394 -12.40 -2.40 -0.49
CA GLY A 394 -12.54 -3.80 -0.93
C GLY A 394 -12.95 -4.77 0.18
N GLY A 395 -13.25 -4.29 1.39
CA GLY A 395 -13.70 -5.15 2.49
C GLY A 395 -12.59 -5.66 3.43
N GLU A 396 -11.33 -5.27 3.19
CA GLU A 396 -10.15 -5.80 3.89
C GLU A 396 -10.04 -5.40 5.36
N ASP A 397 -10.98 -4.61 5.85
CA ASP A 397 -11.09 -4.08 7.20
C ASP A 397 -12.50 -4.23 7.76
N SER A 398 -13.29 -5.13 7.18
CA SER A 398 -14.68 -5.41 7.57
C SER A 398 -14.85 -5.86 9.03
N ILE A 399 -13.76 -6.01 9.79
CA ILE A 399 -13.77 -6.34 11.22
C ILE A 399 -13.62 -5.14 12.17
N GLY A 400 -13.41 -3.92 11.64
CA GLY A 400 -13.41 -2.69 12.43
C GLY A 400 -12.24 -1.73 12.16
N ALA A 401 -12.37 -0.51 12.68
CA ALA A 401 -11.42 0.59 12.45
C ALA A 401 -10.05 0.34 13.10
N LEU A 402 -10.00 -0.24 14.29
CA LEU A 402 -8.74 -0.54 14.98
C LEU A 402 -7.94 -1.58 14.22
N GLU A 403 -8.63 -2.59 13.68
CA GLU A 403 -8.02 -3.64 12.89
C GLU A 403 -7.63 -3.16 11.49
N ALA A 404 -8.36 -2.18 10.92
CA ALA A 404 -7.92 -1.44 9.73
C ALA A 404 -6.57 -0.75 9.97
N ILE A 405 -6.44 -0.04 11.11
CA ILE A 405 -5.20 0.63 11.52
C ILE A 405 -4.07 -0.39 11.75
N GLN A 406 -4.36 -1.48 12.45
CA GLN A 406 -3.36 -2.52 12.70
C GLN A 406 -2.85 -3.13 11.39
N ARG A 407 -3.76 -3.43 10.45
CA ARG A 407 -3.42 -4.06 9.16
C ARG A 407 -2.48 -3.20 8.32
N VAL A 408 -2.60 -1.87 8.34
CA VAL A 408 -1.73 -1.03 7.51
C VAL A 408 -0.25 -1.11 7.91
N TYR A 409 0.07 -1.43 9.17
CA TYR A 409 1.45 -1.70 9.59
C TYR A 409 2.02 -2.99 8.95
N PHE A 410 1.19 -4.02 8.77
CA PHE A 410 1.59 -5.21 8.00
C PHE A 410 1.79 -4.89 6.51
N ASN A 411 0.92 -4.07 5.91
CA ASN A 411 1.06 -3.66 4.50
C ASN A 411 2.39 -2.95 4.23
N ILE A 412 2.93 -2.22 5.21
CA ILE A 412 4.23 -1.56 5.12
C ILE A 412 5.38 -2.42 5.64
N GLY A 413 5.24 -3.72 5.88
CA GLY A 413 6.39 -4.58 6.18
C GLY A 413 6.58 -4.99 7.65
N SER A 414 5.81 -4.43 8.59
CA SER A 414 5.99 -4.74 10.02
C SER A 414 5.81 -6.22 10.27
N CYS A 415 6.66 -6.80 11.14
CA CYS A 415 6.65 -8.22 11.51
C CYS A 415 6.77 -9.21 10.32
N SER A 416 7.29 -8.77 9.17
CA SER A 416 7.34 -9.60 7.95
C SER A 416 8.04 -10.94 8.14
N GLU A 417 9.22 -10.93 8.78
CA GLU A 417 10.03 -12.14 9.01
C GLU A 417 9.39 -13.09 10.04
N GLN A 418 8.70 -12.55 11.04
CA GLN A 418 8.08 -13.29 12.14
C GLN A 418 6.73 -13.90 11.76
N CYS A 419 5.94 -13.17 10.95
CA CYS A 419 4.51 -13.45 10.79
C CYS A 419 4.12 -13.95 9.42
N TRP A 420 4.40 -13.18 8.36
CA TRP A 420 3.56 -13.25 7.17
C TRP A 420 4.31 -13.39 5.84
N VAL A 421 5.61 -13.05 5.74
CA VAL A 421 6.32 -13.18 4.44
C VAL A 421 6.37 -14.63 3.94
N ASN A 422 6.31 -15.52 4.90
CA ASN A 422 6.35 -16.96 4.77
C ASN A 422 5.02 -17.56 4.30
N HIS A 423 4.00 -16.71 4.15
CA HIS A 423 2.65 -17.01 3.70
C HIS A 423 2.34 -16.43 2.31
N LEU A 424 3.29 -15.74 1.69
CA LEU A 424 3.13 -15.17 0.35
C LEU A 424 3.28 -16.24 -0.75
N ALA A 425 2.71 -15.96 -1.91
CA ALA A 425 2.99 -16.73 -3.12
C ALA A 425 4.35 -16.32 -3.71
N ASP A 426 5.22 -17.29 -3.98
CA ASP A 426 6.45 -17.13 -4.75
C ASP A 426 6.12 -17.33 -6.23
N LEU A 427 6.21 -16.27 -7.04
CA LEU A 427 5.87 -16.32 -8.47
C LEU A 427 6.64 -17.39 -9.27
N ARG A 428 7.80 -17.85 -8.79
CA ARG A 428 8.66 -18.86 -9.44
C ARG A 428 8.36 -20.29 -8.98
N GLN A 429 7.65 -20.49 -7.88
CA GLN A 429 7.25 -21.82 -7.41
C GLN A 429 6.06 -22.35 -8.20
N LEU A 430 6.27 -23.46 -8.93
CA LEU A 430 5.30 -24.08 -9.84
C LEU A 430 4.75 -25.42 -9.35
N ASP A 431 5.35 -26.04 -8.32
CA ASP A 431 4.86 -27.29 -7.75
C ASP A 431 3.76 -27.01 -6.71
N PRO A 432 2.51 -27.47 -6.92
CA PRO A 432 1.40 -27.24 -6.00
C PRO A 432 1.56 -27.85 -4.61
N GLN A 433 2.53 -28.76 -4.42
CA GLN A 433 2.81 -29.36 -3.11
C GLN A 433 3.83 -28.56 -2.29
N GLN A 434 4.49 -27.57 -2.90
CA GLN A 434 5.54 -26.79 -2.24
C GLN A 434 4.99 -25.52 -1.60
N ARG A 435 5.65 -25.10 -0.53
CA ARG A 435 5.44 -23.79 0.08
C ARG A 435 5.66 -22.68 -0.96
N GLY A 436 4.81 -21.66 -0.94
CA GLY A 436 4.89 -20.53 -1.86
C GLY A 436 4.18 -20.78 -3.20
N PHE A 437 3.57 -21.95 -3.43
CA PHE A 437 2.71 -22.14 -4.60
C PHE A 437 1.50 -21.20 -4.59
N GLY A 438 0.81 -21.09 -3.47
CA GLY A 438 -0.23 -20.08 -3.24
C GLY A 438 0.07 -19.31 -1.97
N GLN A 439 -0.71 -18.25 -1.74
CA GLN A 439 -0.75 -17.63 -0.43
C GLN A 439 -1.47 -18.53 0.59
N THR A 440 -1.20 -18.30 1.87
CA THR A 440 -1.85 -18.99 3.01
C THR A 440 -2.21 -17.95 4.07
N PRO A 441 -3.16 -18.20 5.00
CA PRO A 441 -3.44 -17.25 6.07
C PRO A 441 -2.29 -17.23 7.08
N PHE A 442 -1.89 -16.05 7.55
CA PHE A 442 -1.05 -15.92 8.75
C PHE A 442 -1.92 -15.81 10.02
N ASP A 443 -1.33 -16.09 11.18
CA ASP A 443 -2.02 -16.10 12.47
C ASP A 443 -1.67 -14.83 13.29
N ILE A 444 -2.69 -14.03 13.66
CA ILE A 444 -2.46 -12.81 14.47
C ILE A 444 -2.00 -13.16 15.89
N GLY A 445 -2.43 -14.29 16.46
CA GLY A 445 -1.94 -14.82 17.73
C GLY A 445 -0.44 -15.13 17.68
N GLN A 446 0.03 -15.73 16.58
CA GLN A 446 1.47 -15.88 16.32
C GLN A 446 2.18 -14.53 16.29
N CYS A 447 1.65 -13.54 15.56
CA CYS A 447 2.24 -12.21 15.54
C CYS A 447 2.33 -11.56 16.91
N ARG A 448 1.26 -11.69 17.70
CA ARG A 448 1.21 -11.14 19.04
C ARG A 448 2.23 -11.79 19.96
N ARG A 449 2.55 -13.07 19.78
CA ARG A 449 3.62 -13.75 20.51
C ARG A 449 5.01 -13.33 20.08
N ASP A 450 5.25 -13.39 18.77
CA ASP A 450 6.61 -13.46 18.24
C ASP A 450 7.12 -12.08 17.79
N CYS A 451 6.23 -11.10 17.57
CA CYS A 451 6.58 -9.75 17.13
C CYS A 451 6.32 -8.69 18.22
N PRO A 452 7.36 -8.15 18.88
CA PRO A 452 7.18 -7.06 19.84
C PRO A 452 6.65 -5.77 19.19
N ASN A 453 7.02 -5.49 17.94
CA ASN A 453 6.53 -4.32 17.21
C ASN A 453 5.01 -4.36 17.00
N PHE A 454 4.44 -5.55 16.79
CA PHE A 454 2.99 -5.74 16.72
C PHE A 454 2.32 -5.33 18.04
N ARG A 455 2.84 -5.79 19.19
CA ARG A 455 2.30 -5.45 20.50
C ARG A 455 2.42 -3.95 20.80
N ALA A 456 3.55 -3.33 20.43
CA ALA A 456 3.78 -1.90 20.61
C ALA A 456 2.70 -1.05 19.91
N VAL A 457 2.34 -1.43 18.68
CA VAL A 457 1.28 -0.80 17.90
C VAL A 457 -0.11 -1.18 18.43
N GLU A 458 -0.36 -2.47 18.69
CA GLU A 458 -1.66 -2.97 19.16
C GLU A 458 -2.13 -2.26 20.44
N ASP A 459 -1.21 -2.03 21.36
CA ASP A 459 -1.47 -1.34 22.63
C ASP A 459 -1.79 0.16 22.46
N ARG A 460 -1.55 0.74 21.27
CA ARG A 460 -1.69 2.17 20.97
C ARG A 460 -2.64 2.47 19.81
N LEU A 461 -3.35 1.47 19.28
CA LEU A 461 -4.34 1.64 18.20
C LEU A 461 -5.41 2.69 18.56
N GLY A 462 -5.80 2.75 19.83
CA GLY A 462 -6.76 3.74 20.32
C GLY A 462 -6.28 5.19 20.14
N ASN A 463 -4.98 5.46 20.36
CA ASN A 463 -4.43 6.80 20.17
C ASN A 463 -4.40 7.20 18.69
N ILE A 464 -4.06 6.25 17.81
CA ILE A 464 -4.09 6.48 16.36
C ILE A 464 -5.53 6.74 15.88
N LEU A 465 -6.51 5.99 16.41
CA LEU A 465 -7.92 6.24 16.08
C LEU A 465 -8.39 7.59 16.62
N ASP A 466 -7.98 7.98 17.83
CA ASP A 466 -8.28 9.31 18.38
C ASP A 466 -7.72 10.40 17.45
N PHE A 467 -6.49 10.24 16.92
CA PHE A 467 -5.92 11.13 15.90
C PHE A 467 -6.80 11.21 14.63
N PHE A 468 -7.33 10.08 14.14
CA PHE A 468 -8.19 10.07 12.94
C PHE A 468 -9.52 10.80 13.16
N MET A 469 -9.95 10.95 14.41
CA MET A 469 -11.17 11.64 14.82
C MET A 469 -10.92 13.12 15.17
N SER A 470 -9.68 13.59 15.09
CA SER A 470 -9.29 14.95 15.46
C SER A 470 -9.57 15.98 14.37
N ALA A 471 -9.28 17.26 14.67
CA ALA A 471 -9.36 18.37 13.72
C ALA A 471 -8.52 18.14 12.44
N GLU A 472 -7.45 17.34 12.52
CA GLU A 472 -6.63 17.01 11.36
C GLU A 472 -7.38 16.12 10.34
N GLY A 473 -8.45 15.46 10.76
CA GLY A 473 -9.36 14.71 9.89
C GLY A 473 -10.51 15.55 9.33
N HIS A 474 -10.64 16.83 9.69
CA HIS A 474 -11.75 17.65 9.24
C HIS A 474 -11.66 17.98 7.74
N ALA A 475 -12.83 18.12 7.11
CA ALA A 475 -12.96 18.51 5.72
C ALA A 475 -12.28 19.86 5.41
N THR A 476 -11.80 20.01 4.18
CA THR A 476 -11.07 21.16 3.66
C THR A 476 -11.85 21.82 2.53
N ASP A 477 -12.85 22.63 2.88
CA ASP A 477 -13.77 23.23 1.92
C ASP A 477 -13.07 24.24 0.98
N LEU A 478 -13.47 24.26 -0.30
CA LEU A 478 -12.88 25.16 -1.31
C LEU A 478 -13.09 26.65 -0.95
N ARG A 479 -14.22 26.99 -0.33
CA ARG A 479 -14.52 28.34 0.15
C ARG A 479 -13.45 28.82 1.13
N GLU A 480 -13.10 27.97 2.10
CA GLU A 480 -12.08 28.28 3.09
C GLU A 480 -10.69 28.37 2.45
N ALA A 481 -10.34 27.45 1.55
CA ALA A 481 -9.08 27.48 0.83
C ALA A 481 -8.88 28.79 0.04
N ARG A 482 -9.93 29.27 -0.63
CA ARG A 482 -9.93 30.56 -1.36
C ARG A 482 -9.86 31.74 -0.39
N GLU A 483 -10.58 31.71 0.72
CA GLU A 483 -10.49 32.74 1.75
C GLU A 483 -9.07 32.86 2.31
N ASN A 484 -8.45 31.73 2.65
CA ASN A 484 -7.08 31.68 3.16
C ASN A 484 -6.09 32.22 2.13
N THR A 485 -6.27 31.88 0.84
CA THR A 485 -5.47 32.43 -0.26
C THR A 485 -5.57 33.95 -0.33
N LEU A 486 -6.77 34.52 -0.18
CA LEU A 486 -6.96 35.97 -0.17
C LEU A 486 -6.36 36.63 1.08
N ARG A 487 -6.40 35.95 2.23
CA ARG A 487 -5.84 36.43 3.50
C ARG A 487 -4.32 36.57 3.48
N VAL A 488 -3.62 35.82 2.63
CA VAL A 488 -2.17 36.00 2.41
C VAL A 488 -1.86 37.44 1.95
N ALA A 489 -2.65 37.98 1.02
CA ALA A 489 -2.46 39.34 0.52
C ALA A 489 -3.16 40.41 1.38
N ASN A 490 -4.30 40.07 1.97
CA ASN A 490 -5.07 40.98 2.82
C ASN A 490 -5.65 40.22 4.03
N PRO A 491 -5.03 40.29 5.22
CA PRO A 491 -5.46 39.53 6.41
C PRO A 491 -6.92 39.72 6.82
N GLY A 492 -7.54 40.85 6.44
CA GLY A 492 -8.96 41.14 6.69
C GLY A 492 -9.92 40.62 5.62
N ALA A 493 -9.43 39.98 4.57
CA ALA A 493 -10.24 39.45 3.48
C ALA A 493 -11.27 38.43 3.99
N ARG A 494 -12.49 38.58 3.49
CA ARG A 494 -13.60 37.65 3.68
C ARG A 494 -14.00 37.10 2.33
N TYR A 495 -14.27 35.80 2.28
CA TYR A 495 -14.78 35.10 1.12
C TYR A 495 -15.87 34.16 1.59
N THR A 496 -17.11 34.54 1.30
CA THR A 496 -18.32 33.88 1.79
C THR A 496 -18.76 32.76 0.86
N ASP A 497 -19.71 31.94 1.31
CA ASP A 497 -20.32 30.93 0.44
C ASP A 497 -21.03 31.56 -0.78
N GLN A 498 -21.55 32.78 -0.64
CA GLN A 498 -22.15 33.52 -1.77
C GLN A 498 -21.09 33.95 -2.79
N ASP A 499 -19.89 34.32 -2.35
CA ASP A 499 -18.77 34.63 -3.25
C ASP A 499 -18.33 33.37 -4.01
N LEU A 500 -18.24 32.22 -3.31
CA LEU A 500 -17.97 30.94 -3.95
C LEU A 500 -19.03 30.60 -5.01
N ILE A 501 -20.31 30.71 -4.66
CA ILE A 501 -21.42 30.47 -5.60
C ILE A 501 -21.31 31.38 -6.81
N ALA A 502 -21.10 32.69 -6.62
CA ALA A 502 -20.97 33.64 -7.71
C ALA A 502 -19.79 33.31 -8.65
N ASP A 503 -18.64 32.90 -8.10
CA ASP A 503 -17.48 32.49 -8.89
C ASP A 503 -17.73 31.20 -9.69
N LEU A 504 -18.39 30.22 -9.06
CA LEU A 504 -18.75 28.97 -9.72
C LEU A 504 -19.79 29.22 -10.82
N GLU A 505 -20.80 30.04 -10.59
CA GLU A 505 -21.83 30.35 -11.57
C GLU A 505 -21.30 31.20 -12.74
N ARG A 506 -20.31 32.07 -12.49
CA ARG A 506 -19.58 32.75 -13.57
C ARG A 506 -18.85 31.76 -14.49
N THR A 507 -18.40 30.63 -13.95
CA THR A 507 -17.62 29.61 -14.68
C THR A 507 -18.53 28.57 -15.35
N PHE A 508 -19.58 28.13 -14.66
CA PHE A 508 -20.40 26.98 -15.04
C PHE A 508 -21.83 27.33 -15.46
N GLY A 509 -22.23 28.59 -15.34
CA GLY A 509 -23.55 29.10 -15.74
C GLY A 509 -24.37 29.64 -14.56
N ALA A 510 -25.23 30.63 -14.83
CA ALA A 510 -26.12 31.20 -13.83
C ALA A 510 -27.05 30.14 -13.23
N GLY A 511 -27.17 30.10 -11.89
CA GLY A 511 -27.96 29.11 -11.16
C GLY A 511 -27.35 27.70 -11.12
N ALA A 512 -26.11 27.51 -11.58
CA ALA A 512 -25.46 26.19 -11.68
C ALA A 512 -25.39 25.47 -10.33
N VAL A 513 -25.10 26.14 -9.22
CA VAL A 513 -24.97 25.48 -7.91
C VAL A 513 -26.33 24.95 -7.44
N ALA A 514 -27.38 25.75 -7.53
CA ALA A 514 -28.73 25.35 -7.13
C ALA A 514 -29.23 24.18 -7.99
N ARG A 515 -29.04 24.25 -9.32
CA ARG A 515 -29.40 23.17 -10.24
C ARG A 515 -28.59 21.90 -10.00
N GLY A 516 -27.30 22.04 -9.71
CA GLY A 516 -26.41 20.92 -9.44
C GLY A 516 -26.82 20.14 -8.19
N ARG A 517 -27.31 20.86 -7.16
CA ARG A 517 -27.91 20.24 -5.97
C ARG A 517 -29.08 19.33 -6.32
N GLU A 518 -29.97 19.76 -7.21
CA GLU A 518 -31.12 18.96 -7.64
C GLU A 518 -30.67 17.72 -8.44
N VAL A 519 -29.73 17.89 -9.37
CA VAL A 519 -29.17 16.78 -10.15
C VAL A 519 -28.51 15.77 -9.22
N PHE A 520 -27.72 16.22 -8.25
CA PHE A 520 -27.07 15.38 -7.26
C PHE A 520 -28.07 14.62 -6.38
N ALA A 521 -29.08 15.34 -5.85
CA ALA A 521 -30.11 14.73 -5.02
C ALA A 521 -30.86 13.61 -5.78
N ASN A 522 -31.21 13.84 -7.05
CA ASN A 522 -32.00 12.87 -7.82
C ASN A 522 -31.18 11.72 -8.40
N GLY A 523 -29.89 11.93 -8.70
CA GLY A 523 -29.07 10.96 -9.43
C GLY A 523 -27.93 10.32 -8.63
N CYS A 524 -27.40 11.00 -7.60
CA CYS A 524 -26.15 10.60 -6.94
C CYS A 524 -26.32 10.27 -5.46
N ALA A 525 -27.23 10.97 -4.78
CA ALA A 525 -27.34 10.93 -3.32
C ALA A 525 -27.72 9.54 -2.77
N ARG A 526 -28.34 8.66 -3.56
CA ARG A 526 -28.60 7.26 -3.15
C ARG A 526 -27.32 6.53 -2.73
N CYS A 527 -26.24 6.74 -3.47
CA CYS A 527 -24.93 6.16 -3.15
C CYS A 527 -24.11 7.12 -2.29
N HIS A 528 -24.16 8.42 -2.59
CA HIS A 528 -23.26 9.43 -2.02
C HIS A 528 -23.89 10.30 -0.92
N SER A 529 -24.79 9.74 -0.11
CA SER A 529 -25.27 10.39 1.11
C SER A 529 -25.30 9.40 2.25
N SER A 530 -24.79 9.79 3.42
CA SER A 530 -24.90 9.02 4.66
C SER A 530 -26.17 9.35 5.45
N GLN A 531 -26.98 10.31 5.00
CA GLN A 531 -28.17 10.71 5.73
C GLN A 531 -29.25 9.60 5.72
N PRO A 532 -29.93 9.32 6.85
CA PRO A 532 -30.94 8.26 6.92
C PRO A 532 -32.08 8.42 5.89
N ALA A 533 -32.47 9.64 5.57
CA ALA A 533 -33.49 9.93 4.56
C ALA A 533 -33.05 9.54 3.13
N ALA A 534 -31.75 9.48 2.85
CA ALA A 534 -31.24 8.96 1.59
C ALA A 534 -31.48 7.45 1.45
N ALA A 535 -31.32 6.70 2.54
CA ALA A 535 -31.59 5.25 2.57
C ALA A 535 -33.08 4.92 2.37
N THR A 536 -33.99 5.84 2.69
CA THR A 536 -35.44 5.70 2.47
C THR A 536 -35.91 6.31 1.14
N GLY A 537 -34.99 6.82 0.31
CA GLY A 537 -35.30 7.41 -1.01
C GLY A 537 -35.89 8.83 -0.96
N GLN A 538 -35.87 9.50 0.21
CA GLN A 538 -36.36 10.87 0.39
C GLN A 538 -35.25 11.89 0.08
N LEU A 539 -34.85 11.98 -1.18
CA LEU A 539 -33.61 12.68 -1.58
C LEU A 539 -33.78 14.20 -1.79
N ALA A 540 -34.96 14.65 -2.21
CA ALA A 540 -35.17 16.04 -2.69
C ALA A 540 -35.05 17.13 -1.60
N GLY A 541 -35.22 16.76 -0.32
CA GLY A 541 -35.17 17.67 0.83
C GLY A 541 -33.88 17.61 1.63
N LEU A 542 -32.86 16.86 1.18
CA LEU A 542 -31.60 16.73 1.89
C LEU A 542 -30.81 18.04 1.82
N ASP A 543 -30.33 18.49 2.97
CA ASP A 543 -29.34 19.54 3.07
C ASP A 543 -27.97 18.89 3.20
N PHE A 544 -27.18 18.98 2.13
CA PHE A 544 -25.82 18.41 2.07
C PHE A 544 -24.79 19.30 2.75
N HIS A 545 -25.12 20.54 3.10
CA HIS A 545 -24.25 21.47 3.83
C HIS A 545 -24.50 21.47 5.33
N LYS A 546 -25.56 20.79 5.78
CA LYS A 546 -25.97 20.75 7.19
C LYS A 546 -24.83 20.29 8.09
N LEU A 547 -24.53 21.10 9.10
CA LEU A 547 -23.56 20.81 10.14
C LEU A 547 -24.23 20.16 11.36
N ASP A 548 -23.57 19.17 11.95
CA ASP A 548 -23.92 18.70 13.28
C ASP A 548 -23.45 19.74 14.30
N LEU A 549 -24.41 20.34 15.00
CA LEU A 549 -24.14 21.37 16.00
C LEU A 549 -23.23 20.91 17.15
N LYS A 550 -23.13 19.59 17.42
CA LYS A 550 -22.25 19.07 18.47
C LYS A 550 -20.79 19.02 18.06
N THR A 551 -20.53 18.66 16.80
CA THR A 551 -19.17 18.38 16.30
C THR A 551 -18.65 19.49 15.38
N GLY A 552 -19.54 20.33 14.84
CA GLY A 552 -19.21 21.29 13.78
C GLY A 552 -18.93 20.65 12.42
N LEU A 553 -19.00 19.32 12.32
CA LEU A 553 -18.77 18.57 11.08
C LEU A 553 -20.06 18.46 10.27
N ARG A 554 -19.92 18.40 8.95
CA ARG A 554 -21.03 18.08 8.05
C ARG A 554 -21.69 16.76 8.48
N GLU A 555 -23.02 16.77 8.63
CA GLU A 555 -23.78 15.57 9.00
C GLU A 555 -23.67 14.50 7.93
N ASP A 556 -23.68 14.93 6.66
CA ASP A 556 -23.50 14.06 5.52
C ASP A 556 -22.01 13.84 5.23
N TRP A 557 -21.58 12.57 5.28
CA TRP A 557 -20.22 12.17 4.91
C TRP A 557 -20.06 12.01 3.39
N LEU A 558 -21.12 12.26 2.61
CA LEU A 558 -21.17 12.16 1.15
C LEU A 558 -20.75 10.79 0.60
N GLY A 559 -21.08 9.75 1.35
CA GLY A 559 -20.89 8.35 1.01
C GLY A 559 -21.73 7.49 1.94
N ASN A 560 -22.15 6.31 1.48
CA ASN A 560 -22.95 5.40 2.29
C ASN A 560 -22.16 4.18 2.78
N ASP A 561 -20.95 3.94 2.25
CA ASP A 561 -20.07 2.79 2.48
C ASP A 561 -20.74 1.42 2.28
N GLY A 562 -21.93 1.41 1.66
CA GLY A 562 -22.69 0.21 1.39
C GLY A 562 -22.01 -0.58 0.26
N PRO A 563 -21.99 -1.92 0.32
CA PRO A 563 -21.48 -2.71 -0.77
C PRO A 563 -22.38 -2.54 -2.00
N THR A 564 -21.81 -2.03 -3.09
CA THR A 564 -22.48 -1.83 -4.38
C THR A 564 -21.83 -2.74 -5.42
N ALA A 565 -22.64 -3.44 -6.21
CA ALA A 565 -22.15 -4.36 -7.25
C ALA A 565 -21.27 -3.62 -8.26
N VAL A 566 -20.13 -4.19 -8.64
CA VAL A 566 -19.20 -3.52 -9.56
C VAL A 566 -19.79 -3.34 -10.95
N SER A 567 -20.70 -4.23 -11.36
CA SER A 567 -21.47 -4.08 -12.60
C SER A 567 -22.43 -2.89 -12.58
N GLU A 568 -22.93 -2.48 -11.42
CA GLU A 568 -23.69 -1.24 -11.24
C GLU A 568 -22.76 -0.03 -11.25
N VAL A 569 -21.65 -0.08 -10.53
CA VAL A 569 -20.68 1.04 -10.45
C VAL A 569 -20.00 1.31 -11.80
N GLY A 570 -19.73 0.28 -12.59
CA GLY A 570 -19.22 0.38 -13.96
C GLY A 570 -17.74 0.84 -14.09
N THR A 571 -16.97 0.86 -13.00
CA THR A 571 -15.54 1.26 -13.05
C THR A 571 -14.62 0.07 -13.34
N PHE A 572 -13.30 0.30 -13.44
CA PHE A 572 -12.32 -0.77 -13.64
C PHE A 572 -12.47 -1.86 -12.56
N ARG A 573 -12.98 -3.04 -12.93
CA ARG A 573 -13.52 -3.98 -11.93
C ARG A 573 -12.48 -4.82 -11.20
N CYS A 574 -11.22 -4.84 -11.63
CA CYS A 574 -10.23 -5.74 -11.05
C CYS A 574 -10.05 -5.51 -9.55
N ARG A 575 -10.16 -4.26 -9.07
CA ARG A 575 -10.09 -4.00 -7.64
C ARG A 575 -11.22 -4.62 -6.83
N ALA A 576 -12.44 -4.74 -7.37
CA ALA A 576 -13.52 -5.44 -6.69
C ALA A 576 -13.31 -6.96 -6.61
N LEU A 577 -12.39 -7.52 -7.42
CA LEU A 577 -12.15 -8.95 -7.52
C LEU A 577 -10.98 -9.44 -6.68
N HIS A 578 -10.25 -8.55 -6.01
CA HIS A 578 -9.14 -8.93 -5.17
C HIS A 578 -9.60 -9.81 -3.99
N SER A 579 -8.73 -10.71 -3.51
CA SER A 579 -9.13 -11.84 -2.66
C SER A 579 -8.30 -12.03 -1.39
N ASN A 580 -7.32 -11.17 -1.12
CA ASN A 580 -6.39 -11.39 0.00
C ASN A 580 -7.05 -11.52 1.39
N HIS A 581 -8.27 -11.01 1.59
CA HIS A 581 -9.02 -11.11 2.87
C HIS A 581 -9.98 -12.32 2.93
N MET A 582 -10.05 -13.11 1.86
CA MET A 582 -10.90 -14.29 1.78
C MET A 582 -10.34 -15.46 2.59
N ALA A 583 -11.17 -16.46 2.84
CA ALA A 583 -10.76 -17.67 3.54
C ALA A 583 -9.64 -18.39 2.75
N GLY A 584 -8.56 -18.76 3.44
CA GLY A 584 -7.37 -19.38 2.87
C GLY A 584 -6.30 -18.39 2.38
N HIS A 585 -6.55 -17.09 2.46
CA HIS A 585 -5.64 -16.05 1.96
C HIS A 585 -4.96 -15.28 3.11
N VAL A 586 -3.88 -14.56 2.79
CA VAL A 586 -2.96 -14.00 3.79
C VAL A 586 -3.65 -13.09 4.80
N TRP A 587 -4.58 -12.23 4.38
CA TRP A 587 -5.29 -11.28 5.26
C TRP A 587 -6.63 -11.83 5.76
N GLN A 588 -6.83 -13.16 5.79
CA GLN A 588 -8.09 -13.77 6.22
C GLN A 588 -8.57 -13.23 7.58
N GLU A 589 -7.70 -13.05 8.56
CA GLU A 589 -8.14 -12.57 9.88
C GLU A 589 -8.65 -11.12 9.90
N TYR A 590 -8.61 -10.40 8.77
CA TYR A 590 -9.16 -9.06 8.62
C TYR A 590 -10.47 -8.98 7.81
N GLY A 591 -10.97 -10.12 7.30
CA GLY A 591 -12.28 -10.23 6.63
C GLY A 591 -13.38 -10.73 7.57
N SER A 592 -14.53 -10.07 7.57
CA SER A 592 -15.71 -10.48 8.35
C SER A 592 -16.47 -11.64 7.72
N GLU A 593 -17.25 -12.35 8.53
CA GLU A 593 -18.12 -13.42 8.04
C GLU A 593 -19.29 -12.86 7.23
N THR A 594 -19.77 -11.65 7.54
CA THR A 594 -20.80 -10.99 6.72
C THR A 594 -20.30 -10.73 5.31
N LEU A 595 -19.07 -10.22 5.16
CA LEU A 595 -18.46 -9.96 3.86
C LEU A 595 -18.37 -11.27 3.07
N ARG A 596 -17.87 -12.35 3.69
CA ARG A 596 -17.77 -13.67 3.05
C ARG A 596 -19.13 -14.31 2.72
N ALA A 597 -20.17 -13.96 3.48
CA ALA A 597 -21.52 -14.45 3.22
C ALA A 597 -22.22 -13.68 2.09
N GLN A 598 -21.71 -12.51 1.71
CA GLN A 598 -22.30 -11.71 0.64
C GLN A 598 -22.15 -12.45 -0.72
N PRO A 599 -23.23 -12.58 -1.50
CA PRO A 599 -23.16 -13.23 -2.81
C PRO A 599 -22.26 -12.44 -3.76
N PRO A 600 -21.57 -13.11 -4.71
CA PRO A 600 -20.82 -12.43 -5.75
C PRO A 600 -21.75 -11.66 -6.70
N ASP A 601 -21.22 -10.64 -7.37
CA ASP A 601 -21.95 -9.91 -8.41
C ASP A 601 -22.30 -10.87 -9.58
N PRO A 602 -23.60 -11.13 -9.85
CA PRO A 602 -24.02 -12.11 -10.85
C PRO A 602 -23.69 -11.69 -12.29
N ASN A 603 -23.37 -10.41 -12.53
CA ASN A 603 -23.04 -9.88 -13.86
C ASN A 603 -21.54 -9.91 -14.16
N VAL A 604 -20.72 -10.35 -13.21
CA VAL A 604 -19.26 -10.49 -13.39
C VAL A 604 -18.94 -11.95 -13.69
N LYS A 605 -18.28 -12.19 -14.83
CA LYS A 605 -17.96 -13.55 -15.31
C LYS A 605 -16.70 -14.12 -14.68
N GLU A 606 -15.81 -13.26 -14.22
CA GLU A 606 -14.60 -13.67 -13.54
C GLU A 606 -14.91 -14.40 -12.22
N PRO A 607 -14.03 -15.30 -11.75
CA PRO A 607 -14.25 -16.03 -10.51
C PRO A 607 -14.54 -15.06 -9.35
N GLY A 608 -15.71 -15.23 -8.73
CA GLY A 608 -16.12 -14.49 -7.54
C GLY A 608 -16.60 -15.44 -6.44
N ASP A 609 -16.23 -15.14 -5.21
CA ASP A 609 -16.71 -15.76 -3.98
C ASP A 609 -16.85 -14.69 -2.90
N GLY A 610 -17.80 -14.88 -1.99
CA GLY A 610 -18.03 -14.08 -0.76
C GLY A 610 -17.58 -12.62 -0.77
N GLY A 611 -18.47 -11.67 -1.06
CA GLY A 611 -18.18 -10.23 -0.96
C GLY A 611 -17.35 -9.66 -2.11
N ARG A 612 -16.62 -10.48 -2.86
CA ARG A 612 -15.94 -10.06 -4.10
C ARG A 612 -16.96 -9.63 -5.17
N GLY A 613 -16.53 -8.75 -6.05
CA GLY A 613 -17.37 -8.12 -7.08
C GLY A 613 -18.15 -6.90 -6.58
N HIS A 614 -17.84 -6.38 -5.39
CA HIS A 614 -18.50 -5.19 -4.84
C HIS A 614 -17.49 -4.12 -4.46
N TYR A 615 -17.94 -2.87 -4.49
CA TYR A 615 -17.22 -1.73 -3.97
C TYR A 615 -18.00 -1.09 -2.84
N ARG A 616 -17.27 -0.57 -1.84
CA ARG A 616 -17.77 0.49 -0.98
C ARG A 616 -17.48 1.82 -1.66
N ASN A 617 -18.46 2.72 -1.67
CA ASN A 617 -18.27 3.98 -2.38
C ASN A 617 -17.28 4.89 -1.65
N ILE A 618 -16.70 5.84 -2.38
CA ILE A 618 -15.85 6.86 -1.81
C ILE A 618 -16.69 8.07 -1.39
N SER A 619 -16.29 8.73 -0.30
CA SER A 619 -16.83 10.03 0.07
C SER A 619 -16.53 11.06 -1.04
N LEU A 620 -17.49 11.93 -1.30
CA LEU A 620 -17.30 13.10 -2.17
C LEU A 620 -16.96 14.38 -1.40
N LEU A 621 -16.69 14.30 -0.10
CA LEU A 621 -16.20 15.43 0.68
C LEU A 621 -14.88 15.93 0.09
N ASN A 622 -14.78 17.25 -0.14
CA ASN A 622 -13.60 17.90 -0.71
C ASN A 622 -13.15 17.27 -2.03
N LEU A 623 -14.08 16.83 -2.88
CA LEU A 623 -13.75 16.20 -4.15
C LEU A 623 -12.79 17.06 -5.00
N TRP A 624 -12.88 18.38 -4.84
CA TRP A 624 -11.99 19.37 -5.45
C TRP A 624 -10.50 19.17 -5.13
N ALA A 625 -10.17 18.62 -3.95
CA ALA A 625 -8.82 18.48 -3.44
C ALA A 625 -8.15 17.13 -3.75
N HIS A 626 -8.92 16.13 -4.22
CA HIS A 626 -8.51 14.72 -4.32
C HIS A 626 -8.52 14.16 -5.75
N ALA A 627 -8.73 15.00 -6.76
CA ALA A 627 -8.67 14.58 -8.16
C ALA A 627 -7.25 14.14 -8.57
N PRO A 628 -7.07 13.23 -9.55
CA PRO A 628 -8.08 12.58 -10.39
C PRO A 628 -8.92 11.54 -9.64
N PHE A 629 -9.98 11.03 -10.28
CA PHE A 629 -10.98 10.20 -9.60
C PHE A 629 -10.87 8.71 -9.88
N LEU A 630 -11.78 7.98 -9.20
CA LEU A 630 -11.91 6.53 -9.12
C LEU A 630 -10.80 5.90 -8.30
N HIS A 631 -10.98 4.62 -7.97
CA HIS A 631 -10.05 3.90 -7.11
C HIS A 631 -8.63 3.80 -7.70
N ASN A 632 -8.42 4.03 -8.99
CA ASN A 632 -7.13 3.89 -9.68
C ASN A 632 -6.58 5.22 -10.25
N ASN A 633 -7.18 6.38 -9.92
CA ASN A 633 -6.85 7.71 -10.46
C ASN A 633 -6.81 7.79 -11.99
N ALA A 634 -7.50 6.89 -12.70
CA ALA A 634 -7.46 6.87 -14.17
C ALA A 634 -8.39 7.92 -14.80
N LEU A 635 -9.34 8.46 -14.04
CA LEU A 635 -10.38 9.36 -14.56
C LEU A 635 -10.01 10.84 -14.36
N GLY A 636 -9.68 11.48 -15.47
CA GLY A 636 -9.08 12.83 -15.54
C GLY A 636 -7.78 12.81 -16.33
N PRO A 637 -7.03 13.92 -16.37
CA PRO A 637 -5.68 13.95 -16.94
C PRO A 637 -4.72 12.97 -16.22
N GLU A 638 -3.67 12.51 -16.90
CA GLU A 638 -2.56 11.82 -16.24
C GLU A 638 -1.70 12.83 -15.49
N LEU A 639 -1.20 12.48 -14.30
CA LEU A 639 -0.35 13.37 -13.50
C LEU A 639 1.14 13.10 -13.70
N CYS A 640 1.95 14.16 -13.72
CA CYS A 640 3.41 14.09 -13.78
C CYS A 640 4.07 15.24 -13.00
N GLY A 641 5.28 15.07 -12.50
CA GLY A 641 6.01 16.18 -11.86
C GLY A 641 7.04 16.87 -12.77
N LYS A 642 7.29 16.31 -13.97
CA LYS A 642 8.35 16.73 -14.90
C LYS A 642 9.69 16.96 -14.19
N PRO A 643 10.27 15.91 -13.59
CA PRO A 643 11.51 16.05 -12.85
C PRO A 643 12.64 16.56 -13.75
N HIS A 644 13.58 17.30 -13.16
CA HIS A 644 14.79 17.73 -13.85
C HIS A 644 15.66 16.54 -14.27
N ASN A 645 15.71 15.49 -13.44
CA ASN A 645 16.34 14.24 -13.82
C ASN A 645 15.39 13.40 -14.70
N ALA A 646 15.64 13.39 -16.01
CA ALA A 646 14.83 12.65 -16.98
C ALA A 646 14.78 11.13 -16.72
N ALA A 647 15.77 10.55 -16.01
CA ALA A 647 15.73 9.15 -15.63
C ALA A 647 14.57 8.84 -14.65
N ASN A 648 14.05 9.87 -13.95
CA ASN A 648 12.92 9.76 -13.03
C ASN A 648 11.59 10.26 -13.66
N ASP A 649 11.55 10.59 -14.96
CA ASP A 649 10.30 10.94 -15.65
C ASP A 649 9.50 9.68 -16.04
N PHE A 650 8.79 9.13 -15.06
CA PHE A 650 7.99 7.90 -15.24
C PHE A 650 6.81 8.07 -16.21
N TYR A 651 6.30 9.29 -16.39
CA TYR A 651 5.23 9.53 -17.36
C TYR A 651 5.74 9.39 -18.78
N ALA A 652 6.91 9.98 -19.07
CA ALA A 652 7.57 9.81 -20.36
C ALA A 652 7.94 8.33 -20.63
N GLN A 653 8.29 7.58 -19.59
CA GLN A 653 8.64 6.16 -19.69
C GLN A 653 7.42 5.22 -19.86
N ARG A 654 6.23 5.64 -19.39
CA ARG A 654 4.99 4.83 -19.43
C ARG A 654 3.79 5.65 -19.92
N PRO A 655 3.73 6.02 -21.21
CA PRO A 655 2.52 6.57 -21.80
C PRO A 655 1.37 5.54 -21.73
N ARG A 656 0.13 6.02 -21.65
CA ARG A 656 -1.04 5.16 -21.38
C ARG A 656 -2.21 5.35 -22.33
N TYR A 657 -2.23 6.41 -23.13
CA TYR A 657 -3.34 6.64 -24.04
C TYR A 657 -3.23 5.73 -25.26
N VAL A 658 -4.30 5.01 -25.56
CA VAL A 658 -4.33 4.01 -26.63
C VAL A 658 -5.47 4.28 -27.61
N ASP A 659 -5.31 3.75 -28.82
CA ASP A 659 -6.41 3.59 -29.77
C ASP A 659 -7.38 2.50 -29.25
N ALA A 660 -8.67 2.85 -29.17
CA ALA A 660 -9.71 1.97 -28.64
C ALA A 660 -9.87 0.66 -29.42
N SER A 661 -9.60 0.68 -30.73
CA SER A 661 -9.88 -0.44 -31.63
C SER A 661 -8.88 -1.59 -31.48
N ASN A 662 -7.62 -1.27 -31.20
CA ASN A 662 -6.53 -2.25 -31.18
C ASN A 662 -5.68 -2.22 -29.89
N VAL A 663 -5.92 -1.29 -28.96
CA VAL A 663 -5.15 -1.17 -27.70
C VAL A 663 -3.65 -0.98 -27.98
N LYS A 664 -3.34 -0.15 -28.97
CA LYS A 664 -1.99 0.32 -29.29
C LYS A 664 -1.80 1.75 -28.79
N LEU A 665 -0.61 2.09 -28.29
CA LEU A 665 -0.30 3.47 -27.90
C LEU A 665 -0.60 4.44 -29.05
N LEU A 666 -1.22 5.56 -28.71
CA LEU A 666 -1.27 6.68 -29.63
C LEU A 666 0.17 7.14 -29.95
N PRO A 667 0.43 7.61 -31.18
CA PRO A 667 1.68 8.27 -31.52
C PRO A 667 2.04 9.38 -30.53
N ALA A 668 3.34 9.64 -30.33
CA ALA A 668 3.82 10.58 -29.31
C ALA A 668 3.19 11.98 -29.44
N GLU A 669 2.99 12.46 -30.66
CA GLU A 669 2.35 13.74 -30.99
C GLU A 669 0.84 13.77 -30.69
N ARG A 670 0.22 12.60 -30.50
CA ARG A 670 -1.19 12.43 -30.13
C ARG A 670 -1.38 12.02 -28.67
N GLN A 671 -0.30 11.75 -27.92
CA GLN A 671 -0.37 11.57 -26.48
C GLN A 671 -0.69 12.92 -25.84
N PRO A 672 -1.80 13.05 -25.08
CA PRO A 672 -2.06 14.24 -24.29
C PRO A 672 -0.90 14.56 -23.35
N ALA A 673 -0.62 15.84 -23.16
CA ALA A 673 0.29 16.29 -22.11
C ALA A 673 -0.29 15.89 -20.74
N CYS A 674 0.60 15.48 -19.83
CA CYS A 674 0.22 15.28 -18.44
C CYS A 674 -0.10 16.62 -17.76
N PHE A 675 -0.95 16.56 -16.74
CA PHE A 675 -1.17 17.64 -15.80
C PHE A 675 0.00 17.65 -14.81
N GLU A 676 0.74 18.76 -14.78
CA GLU A 676 1.89 18.89 -13.89
C GLU A 676 1.43 18.94 -12.43
N TYR A 677 2.21 18.37 -11.51
CA TYR A 677 1.91 18.41 -10.08
C TYR A 677 1.78 19.87 -9.63
N ASP A 678 0.58 20.24 -9.22
CA ASP A 678 0.26 21.58 -8.74
C ASP A 678 -0.61 21.45 -7.47
N PRO A 679 0.01 21.48 -6.28
CA PRO A 679 -0.71 21.33 -5.03
C PRO A 679 -1.46 22.60 -4.60
N SER A 680 -1.38 23.70 -5.36
CA SER A 680 -2.09 24.94 -5.05
C SER A 680 -3.62 24.76 -5.12
N VAL A 681 -4.36 25.71 -4.54
CA VAL A 681 -5.83 25.72 -4.57
C VAL A 681 -6.33 25.73 -6.02
N GLU A 682 -5.73 26.56 -6.88
CA GLU A 682 -6.10 26.67 -8.30
C GLU A 682 -5.74 25.39 -9.08
N GLY A 683 -4.54 24.85 -8.85
CA GLY A 683 -4.09 23.61 -9.48
C GLY A 683 -5.04 22.44 -9.20
N ARG A 684 -5.42 22.25 -7.93
CA ARG A 684 -6.38 21.23 -7.50
C ARG A 684 -7.76 21.47 -8.10
N PHE A 685 -8.28 22.70 -8.04
CA PHE A 685 -9.59 23.03 -8.60
C PHE A 685 -9.67 22.84 -10.13
N LYS A 686 -8.60 23.18 -10.86
CA LYS A 686 -8.48 22.92 -12.29
C LYS A 686 -8.44 21.42 -12.58
N LEU A 687 -7.65 20.65 -11.83
CA LEU A 687 -7.57 19.20 -11.98
C LEU A 687 -8.92 18.53 -11.68
N TYR A 688 -9.63 18.99 -10.64
CA TYR A 688 -11.00 18.60 -10.32
C TYR A 688 -11.94 18.83 -11.49
N THR A 689 -11.93 20.04 -12.06
CA THR A 689 -12.80 20.41 -13.17
C THR A 689 -12.57 19.51 -14.38
N LEU A 690 -11.30 19.30 -14.77
CA LEU A 690 -10.93 18.41 -15.88
C LEU A 690 -11.33 16.94 -15.60
N SER A 691 -11.18 16.49 -14.36
CA SER A 691 -11.54 15.13 -13.95
C SER A 691 -13.05 14.91 -13.93
N MET A 692 -13.82 15.92 -13.51
CA MET A 692 -15.28 15.89 -13.58
C MET A 692 -15.79 15.95 -15.02
N GLN A 693 -15.18 16.78 -15.87
CA GLN A 693 -15.51 16.81 -17.30
C GLN A 693 -15.26 15.45 -17.95
N ALA A 694 -14.13 14.79 -17.63
CA ALA A 694 -13.87 13.43 -18.08
C ALA A 694 -14.93 12.45 -17.54
N LEU A 695 -15.27 12.52 -16.24
CA LEU A 695 -16.32 11.67 -15.63
C LEU A 695 -17.66 11.84 -16.34
N LEU A 696 -18.11 13.06 -16.59
CA LEU A 696 -19.44 13.33 -17.12
C LEU A 696 -19.53 13.22 -18.65
N ASN A 697 -18.40 13.04 -19.34
CA ASN A 697 -18.34 12.92 -20.80
C ASN A 697 -17.57 11.66 -21.25
N PRO A 698 -18.06 10.45 -20.95
CA PRO A 698 -17.39 9.20 -21.33
C PRO A 698 -17.09 9.06 -22.83
N ALA A 699 -17.97 9.57 -23.71
CA ALA A 699 -17.74 9.55 -25.15
C ALA A 699 -16.53 10.39 -25.61
N GLN A 700 -16.07 11.34 -24.78
CA GLN A 700 -14.91 12.19 -25.07
C GLN A 700 -13.60 11.63 -24.49
N ARG A 701 -13.65 10.55 -23.71
CA ARG A 701 -12.47 9.97 -23.08
C ARG A 701 -11.60 9.26 -24.12
N ILE A 702 -10.30 9.54 -24.10
CA ILE A 702 -9.31 8.70 -24.76
C ILE A 702 -9.04 7.50 -23.84
N PRO A 703 -9.15 6.25 -24.31
CA PRO A 703 -8.90 5.07 -23.47
C PRO A 703 -7.48 5.07 -22.91
N LYS A 704 -7.37 4.71 -21.64
CA LYS A 704 -6.10 4.55 -20.93
C LYS A 704 -5.87 3.10 -20.58
N VAL A 705 -4.71 2.58 -20.95
CA VAL A 705 -4.28 1.21 -20.67
C VAL A 705 -2.79 1.23 -20.36
N THR A 706 -2.39 0.57 -19.29
CA THR A 706 -0.98 0.35 -18.98
C THR A 706 -0.45 -0.81 -19.82
N LEU A 707 0.45 -0.50 -20.75
CA LEU A 707 1.10 -1.49 -21.59
C LEU A 707 2.50 -1.83 -21.06
N LEU A 708 3.05 -2.93 -21.58
CA LEU A 708 4.49 -3.14 -21.61
C LEU A 708 5.14 -2.04 -22.45
N ASN A 709 6.20 -1.43 -21.93
CA ASN A 709 6.97 -0.43 -22.69
C ASN A 709 8.08 -1.07 -23.54
N GLU A 710 8.44 -2.33 -23.27
CA GLU A 710 9.44 -3.10 -24.02
C GLU A 710 9.24 -4.61 -23.85
N ASP A 711 9.94 -5.39 -24.68
CA ASP A 711 9.90 -6.86 -24.62
C ASP A 711 10.57 -7.37 -23.33
N VAL A 712 9.94 -8.35 -22.68
CA VAL A 712 10.45 -8.96 -21.45
C VAL A 712 10.96 -10.36 -21.74
N THR A 713 12.24 -10.62 -21.48
CA THR A 713 12.83 -11.95 -21.67
C THR A 713 13.05 -12.66 -20.34
N LEU A 714 12.38 -13.80 -20.16
CA LEU A 714 12.50 -14.68 -19.00
C LEU A 714 13.42 -15.85 -19.34
N ARG A 715 14.38 -16.13 -18.47
CA ARG A 715 15.30 -17.27 -18.59
C ARG A 715 14.93 -18.33 -17.56
N LEU A 716 14.44 -19.47 -18.02
CA LEU A 716 13.89 -20.53 -17.16
C LEU A 716 14.79 -21.77 -17.22
N GLY A 717 15.43 -22.08 -16.10
CA GLY A 717 16.27 -23.27 -15.92
C GLY A 717 17.45 -23.05 -14.98
N PRO A 718 18.12 -24.13 -14.54
CA PRO A 718 19.33 -24.03 -13.73
C PRO A 718 20.42 -23.25 -14.45
N ARG A 719 21.09 -22.37 -13.71
CA ARG A 719 22.30 -21.68 -14.16
C ARG A 719 23.51 -22.41 -13.62
N LEU A 720 24.40 -22.81 -14.51
CA LEU A 720 25.68 -23.38 -14.14
C LEU A 720 26.73 -22.27 -14.14
N TRP A 721 27.44 -22.16 -13.03
CA TRP A 721 28.63 -21.35 -12.91
C TRP A 721 29.85 -22.27 -12.93
N ASP A 722 30.78 -22.01 -13.85
CA ASP A 722 32.00 -22.80 -14.01
C ASP A 722 33.22 -22.17 -13.32
N GLY A 723 33.01 -21.13 -12.51
CA GLY A 723 34.07 -20.36 -11.86
C GLY A 723 34.63 -19.21 -12.70
N THR A 724 34.09 -18.95 -13.90
CA THR A 724 34.40 -17.78 -14.74
C THR A 724 33.29 -16.71 -14.67
N ASP A 725 33.48 -15.54 -15.27
CA ASP A 725 32.44 -14.48 -15.31
C ASP A 725 31.19 -14.85 -16.14
N LYS A 726 31.11 -16.07 -16.70
CA LYS A 726 30.04 -16.50 -17.59
C LYS A 726 29.17 -17.59 -16.96
N GLU A 727 27.92 -17.24 -16.66
CA GLU A 727 26.87 -18.22 -16.34
C GLU A 727 26.38 -18.91 -17.62
N ARG A 728 26.24 -20.24 -17.61
CA ARG A 728 25.56 -21.01 -18.67
C ARG A 728 24.16 -21.41 -18.20
N LEU A 729 23.13 -20.99 -18.94
CA LEU A 729 21.77 -21.45 -18.73
C LEU A 729 21.59 -22.88 -19.30
N LEU A 730 21.16 -23.81 -18.46
CA LEU A 730 20.62 -25.10 -18.87
C LEU A 730 19.10 -25.04 -18.82
N GLY A 731 18.50 -24.43 -19.85
CA GLY A 731 17.09 -24.08 -19.83
C GLY A 731 16.63 -23.49 -21.15
N PHE A 732 15.57 -22.71 -21.09
CA PHE A 732 14.97 -22.07 -22.26
C PHE A 732 14.67 -20.58 -21.99
N GLU A 733 14.50 -19.83 -23.08
CA GLU A 733 14.25 -18.40 -23.03
C GLU A 733 12.84 -18.12 -23.55
N LEU A 734 12.09 -17.32 -22.81
CA LEU A 734 10.73 -16.94 -23.12
C LEU A 734 10.66 -15.42 -23.22
N THR A 735 10.51 -14.91 -24.44
CA THR A 735 10.31 -13.47 -24.67
C THR A 735 8.82 -13.18 -24.78
N ILE A 736 8.32 -12.37 -23.86
CA ILE A 736 6.98 -11.78 -23.91
C ILE A 736 7.12 -10.47 -24.69
N PRO A 737 6.57 -10.38 -25.90
CA PRO A 737 6.68 -9.16 -26.67
C PRO A 737 5.81 -8.05 -26.08
N SER A 738 6.24 -6.81 -26.26
CA SER A 738 5.46 -5.61 -25.93
C SER A 738 4.24 -5.43 -26.85
N GLU A 739 4.29 -6.00 -28.04
CA GLU A 739 3.22 -5.94 -29.05
C GLU A 739 3.00 -7.32 -29.72
N ILE A 740 1.74 -7.72 -29.89
CA ILE A 740 1.33 -8.94 -30.61
C ILE A 740 0.35 -8.52 -31.69
N ASP A 741 0.69 -8.78 -32.96
CA ASP A 741 -0.16 -8.55 -34.13
C ASP A 741 -0.77 -7.13 -34.20
N GLY A 742 0.03 -6.11 -33.90
CA GLY A 742 -0.43 -4.72 -33.91
C GLY A 742 -1.08 -4.23 -32.61
N ARG A 743 -1.20 -5.10 -31.59
CA ARG A 743 -1.84 -4.81 -30.30
C ARG A 743 -0.84 -4.85 -29.15
N GLY A 744 -0.85 -3.83 -28.30
CA GLY A 744 0.00 -3.81 -27.11
C GLY A 744 -0.39 -4.86 -26.08
N VAL A 745 0.61 -5.44 -25.42
CA VAL A 745 0.42 -6.34 -24.28
C VAL A 745 0.22 -5.50 -23.03
N THR A 746 -0.89 -5.74 -22.31
CA THR A 746 -1.23 -4.96 -21.12
C THR A 746 -0.51 -5.51 -19.89
N ALA A 747 -0.03 -4.62 -19.02
CA ALA A 747 0.53 -5.00 -17.72
C ALA A 747 -0.51 -5.76 -16.87
N GLY A 748 -1.79 -5.38 -16.98
CA GLY A 748 -2.91 -6.09 -16.37
C GLY A 748 -3.04 -7.54 -16.84
N THR A 749 -2.82 -7.84 -18.13
CA THR A 749 -2.86 -9.23 -18.64
C THR A 749 -1.81 -10.09 -17.96
N LEU A 750 -0.59 -9.58 -17.76
CA LEU A 750 0.47 -10.31 -17.07
C LEU A 750 0.18 -10.43 -15.57
N GLY A 751 -0.23 -9.33 -14.93
CA GLY A 751 -0.57 -9.32 -13.49
C GLY A 751 -1.76 -10.22 -13.15
N ASN A 752 -2.69 -10.40 -14.09
CA ASN A 752 -3.89 -11.21 -13.91
C ASN A 752 -3.75 -12.66 -14.39
N PHE A 753 -2.66 -13.00 -15.08
CA PHE A 753 -2.47 -14.34 -15.65
C PHE A 753 -2.21 -15.37 -14.54
N GLN A 754 -3.11 -16.34 -14.43
CA GLN A 754 -3.03 -17.43 -13.46
C GLN A 754 -2.04 -18.52 -13.92
N HIS A 755 -0.77 -18.13 -14.12
CA HIS A 755 0.27 -18.96 -14.73
C HIS A 755 0.48 -20.28 -14.01
N LYS A 756 0.37 -20.30 -12.68
CA LYS A 756 0.51 -21.54 -11.90
C LYS A 756 -0.60 -22.53 -12.17
N ALA A 757 -1.85 -22.07 -12.17
CA ALA A 757 -3.00 -22.91 -12.52
C ALA A 757 -2.90 -23.40 -13.97
N PHE A 758 -2.48 -22.52 -14.89
CA PHE A 758 -2.23 -22.87 -16.28
C PHE A 758 -1.17 -23.98 -16.42
N ILE A 759 -0.03 -23.85 -15.74
CA ILE A 759 1.06 -24.85 -15.81
C ILE A 759 0.63 -26.19 -15.20
N VAL A 760 -0.06 -26.17 -14.05
CA VAL A 760 -0.60 -27.40 -13.43
C VAL A 760 -1.57 -28.10 -14.37
N ASP A 761 -2.50 -27.37 -14.97
CA ASP A 761 -3.46 -27.94 -15.90
C ASP A 761 -2.79 -28.39 -17.21
N LEU A 762 -1.74 -27.71 -17.68
CA LEU A 762 -0.95 -28.13 -18.84
C LEU A 762 -0.28 -29.49 -18.59
N VAL A 763 0.26 -29.72 -17.39
CA VAL A 763 0.84 -31.02 -16.98
C VAL A 763 -0.26 -32.09 -16.85
N ARG A 764 -1.40 -31.74 -16.23
CA ARG A 764 -2.55 -32.65 -16.06
C ARG A 764 -3.19 -33.02 -17.40
N ALA A 765 -3.17 -32.15 -18.40
CA ALA A 765 -3.67 -32.44 -19.74
C ALA A 765 -2.96 -33.64 -20.40
N LYS A 766 -1.71 -33.92 -19.98
CA LYS A 766 -0.91 -35.06 -20.42
C LYS A 766 -0.98 -36.25 -19.45
N THR A 767 -0.99 -35.99 -18.14
CA THR A 767 -0.84 -37.02 -17.11
C THR A 767 -2.16 -37.56 -16.56
N ALA A 768 -3.21 -36.75 -16.55
CA ALA A 768 -4.53 -37.06 -16.00
C ALA A 768 -5.66 -36.32 -16.75
N PRO A 769 -5.82 -36.55 -18.08
CA PRO A 769 -6.74 -35.77 -18.92
C PRO A 769 -8.21 -35.91 -18.49
N ASP A 770 -8.66 -37.10 -18.10
CA ASP A 770 -10.04 -37.32 -17.67
C ASP A 770 -10.39 -36.57 -16.38
N GLU A 771 -9.43 -36.49 -15.44
CA GLU A 771 -9.59 -35.72 -14.21
C GLU A 771 -9.62 -34.21 -14.49
N LEU A 772 -8.78 -33.76 -15.42
CA LEU A 772 -8.76 -32.38 -15.85
C LEU A 772 -10.07 -31.99 -16.56
N GLU A 773 -10.59 -32.81 -17.48
CA GLU A 773 -11.87 -32.54 -18.14
C GLU A 773 -13.00 -32.40 -17.12
N ARG A 774 -13.07 -33.31 -16.13
CA ARG A 774 -14.07 -33.22 -15.05
C ARG A 774 -13.93 -31.94 -14.23
N SER A 775 -12.69 -31.54 -13.92
CA SER A 775 -12.40 -30.31 -13.18
C SER A 775 -12.79 -29.05 -13.98
N LEU A 776 -12.40 -28.99 -15.25
CA LEU A 776 -12.75 -27.90 -16.15
C LEU A 776 -14.26 -27.85 -16.40
N ALA A 777 -14.94 -28.99 -16.51
CA ALA A 777 -16.38 -29.04 -16.74
C ALA A 777 -17.19 -28.45 -15.58
N LYS A 778 -16.68 -28.58 -14.34
CA LYS A 778 -17.26 -27.92 -13.17
C LYS A 778 -17.08 -26.40 -13.21
N ARG A 779 -15.93 -25.91 -13.73
CA ARG A 779 -15.59 -24.48 -13.77
C ARG A 779 -16.20 -23.74 -14.96
N LEU A 780 -16.24 -24.38 -16.13
CA LEU A 780 -16.50 -23.74 -17.42
C LEU A 780 -17.68 -24.34 -18.19
N GLY A 781 -18.27 -25.43 -17.70
CA GLY A 781 -19.22 -26.25 -18.43
C GLY A 781 -18.56 -27.29 -19.34
N LYS A 782 -19.32 -28.34 -19.71
CA LYS A 782 -18.79 -29.54 -20.42
C LYS A 782 -18.18 -29.21 -21.79
N GLU A 783 -18.80 -28.35 -22.57
CA GLU A 783 -18.35 -28.02 -23.92
C GLU A 783 -17.03 -27.22 -23.90
N SER A 784 -16.99 -26.14 -23.12
CA SER A 784 -15.79 -25.33 -22.88
C SER A 784 -14.64 -26.18 -22.33
N ALA A 785 -14.94 -27.12 -21.42
CA ALA A 785 -13.94 -28.01 -20.84
C ALA A 785 -13.23 -28.88 -21.87
N ARG A 786 -13.97 -29.50 -22.80
CA ARG A 786 -13.39 -30.29 -23.89
C ARG A 786 -12.50 -29.46 -24.79
N LYS A 787 -12.96 -28.26 -25.15
CA LYS A 787 -12.18 -27.33 -25.96
C LYS A 787 -10.88 -26.94 -25.25
N VAL A 788 -10.97 -26.52 -23.98
CA VAL A 788 -9.79 -26.13 -23.17
C VAL A 788 -8.82 -27.29 -23.01
N LEU A 789 -9.31 -28.50 -22.72
CA LEU A 789 -8.44 -29.68 -22.63
C LEU A 789 -7.71 -29.94 -23.96
N ALA A 790 -8.42 -29.94 -25.08
CA ALA A 790 -7.82 -30.16 -26.40
C ALA A 790 -6.75 -29.11 -26.73
N ASP A 791 -7.02 -27.83 -26.41
CA ASP A 791 -6.09 -26.73 -26.62
C ASP A 791 -4.88 -26.80 -25.68
N LEU A 792 -5.05 -27.18 -24.40
CA LEU A 792 -3.94 -27.44 -23.48
C LEU A 792 -3.07 -28.60 -23.97
N GLN A 793 -3.67 -29.68 -24.47
CA GLN A 793 -2.92 -30.79 -25.06
C GLN A 793 -2.14 -30.37 -26.31
N ALA A 794 -2.71 -29.47 -27.13
CA ALA A 794 -2.01 -28.92 -28.29
C ALA A 794 -0.82 -28.06 -27.86
N VAL A 795 -1.00 -27.15 -26.90
CA VAL A 795 0.09 -26.35 -26.33
C VAL A 795 1.17 -27.26 -25.73
N ALA A 796 0.79 -28.30 -24.98
CA ALA A 796 1.74 -29.23 -24.38
C ALA A 796 2.58 -29.95 -25.46
N ARG A 797 1.97 -30.37 -26.58
CA ARG A 797 2.69 -30.97 -27.71
C ARG A 797 3.66 -29.98 -28.38
N GLU A 798 3.22 -28.74 -28.61
CA GLU A 798 4.02 -27.68 -29.23
C GLU A 798 5.26 -27.33 -28.36
N VAL A 799 5.06 -27.23 -27.04
CA VAL A 799 6.10 -26.81 -26.09
C VAL A 799 7.07 -27.95 -25.75
N THR A 800 6.62 -29.22 -25.69
CA THR A 800 7.49 -30.37 -25.35
C THR A 800 8.68 -30.52 -26.31
N GLY A 801 8.52 -30.16 -27.59
CA GLY A 801 9.59 -30.21 -28.59
C GLY A 801 10.31 -28.86 -28.83
N LYS A 802 9.70 -27.75 -28.41
CA LYS A 802 10.21 -26.37 -28.61
C LYS A 802 9.78 -25.49 -27.43
N PRO A 803 10.50 -25.53 -26.29
CA PRO A 803 10.12 -24.76 -25.09
C PRO A 803 9.97 -23.25 -25.33
N ASN A 804 10.80 -22.65 -26.20
CA ASN A 804 10.70 -21.25 -26.61
C ASN A 804 9.41 -20.92 -27.40
N GLY A 805 8.66 -21.93 -27.84
CA GLY A 805 7.42 -21.77 -28.62
C GLY A 805 6.17 -21.48 -27.79
N LEU A 806 6.27 -21.38 -26.45
CA LEU A 806 5.12 -21.16 -25.58
C LEU A 806 4.35 -19.87 -25.92
N VAL A 807 5.05 -18.76 -26.19
CA VAL A 807 4.40 -17.49 -26.56
C VAL A 807 3.60 -17.65 -27.86
N GLU A 808 4.16 -18.29 -28.88
CA GLU A 808 3.45 -18.54 -30.15
C GLU A 808 2.27 -19.49 -29.97
N ALA A 809 2.42 -20.53 -29.15
CA ALA A 809 1.35 -21.46 -28.82
C ALA A 809 0.17 -20.77 -28.13
N LEU A 810 0.46 -19.80 -27.24
CA LEU A 810 -0.55 -18.99 -26.56
C LEU A 810 -1.12 -17.88 -27.46
N ARG A 811 -0.32 -17.31 -28.36
CA ARG A 811 -0.76 -16.36 -29.38
C ARG A 811 -1.87 -16.95 -30.25
N ALA A 812 -1.74 -18.23 -30.62
CA ALA A 812 -2.77 -18.95 -31.38
C ALA A 812 -4.06 -19.20 -30.57
N ARG A 813 -4.02 -19.05 -29.24
CA ARG A 813 -5.11 -19.43 -28.30
C ARG A 813 -5.31 -18.35 -27.22
N PRO A 814 -5.54 -17.08 -27.59
CA PRO A 814 -5.50 -15.95 -26.65
C PRO A 814 -6.57 -16.06 -25.55
N TYR A 815 -7.67 -16.76 -25.80
CA TYR A 815 -8.73 -16.99 -24.82
C TYR A 815 -8.26 -17.77 -23.58
N LEU A 816 -7.21 -18.61 -23.69
CA LEU A 816 -6.64 -19.32 -22.55
C LEU A 816 -6.11 -18.32 -21.52
N ILE A 817 -5.34 -17.31 -21.96
CA ILE A 817 -4.81 -16.27 -21.08
C ILE A 817 -5.92 -15.30 -20.69
N LYS A 818 -6.72 -14.81 -21.64
CA LYS A 818 -7.63 -13.69 -21.42
C LYS A 818 -8.96 -14.05 -20.77
N GLN A 819 -9.33 -15.33 -20.67
CA GLN A 819 -10.63 -15.75 -20.16
C GLN A 819 -10.55 -16.94 -19.20
N VAL A 820 -9.74 -17.95 -19.52
CA VAL A 820 -9.71 -19.20 -18.74
C VAL A 820 -8.77 -19.12 -17.54
N TYR A 821 -7.58 -18.56 -17.75
CA TYR A 821 -6.52 -18.42 -16.75
C TYR A 821 -6.25 -16.94 -16.47
N SER A 822 -7.30 -16.16 -16.27
CA SER A 822 -7.20 -14.77 -15.81
C SER A 822 -8.10 -14.53 -14.61
N SER A 823 -7.58 -13.82 -13.62
CA SER A 823 -8.32 -13.36 -12.46
C SER A 823 -9.21 -12.14 -12.76
N CYS A 824 -8.84 -11.33 -13.74
CA CYS A 824 -9.57 -10.14 -14.18
C CYS A 824 -9.30 -9.82 -15.65
N THR A 825 -10.36 -9.56 -16.40
CA THR A 825 -10.29 -9.36 -17.85
C THR A 825 -10.54 -7.90 -18.28
N ALA A 826 -10.66 -6.98 -17.33
CA ALA A 826 -10.77 -5.56 -17.64
C ALA A 826 -9.45 -5.01 -18.17
N GLU A 827 -9.49 -4.26 -19.28
CA GLU A 827 -8.31 -3.66 -19.90
C GLU A 827 -8.30 -2.13 -19.84
N VAL A 828 -9.45 -1.47 -20.08
CA VAL A 828 -9.53 0.00 -20.12
C VAL A 828 -9.72 0.56 -18.71
N GLU A 829 -8.69 1.23 -18.21
CA GLU A 829 -8.59 1.65 -16.81
C GLU A 829 -9.46 2.86 -16.47
N ASN A 830 -9.75 3.71 -17.47
CA ASN A 830 -10.61 4.88 -17.36
C ASN A 830 -11.99 4.70 -18.00
N ALA A 831 -12.39 3.46 -18.29
CA ALA A 831 -13.72 3.15 -18.83
C ALA A 831 -14.82 3.76 -17.95
N GLY A 832 -14.63 3.67 -16.62
CA GLY A 832 -15.36 4.42 -15.59
C GLY A 832 -16.88 4.26 -15.61
N HIS A 833 -17.55 4.81 -14.60
CA HIS A 833 -19.00 4.92 -14.62
C HIS A 833 -19.43 5.75 -15.86
N ARG A 834 -20.48 5.32 -16.56
CA ARG A 834 -21.07 6.05 -17.71
C ARG A 834 -22.03 7.17 -17.28
N PHE A 835 -22.04 7.47 -15.99
CA PHE A 835 -22.79 8.58 -15.44
C PHE A 835 -22.45 9.90 -16.10
N GLY A 836 -23.48 10.66 -16.45
CA GLY A 836 -23.39 11.90 -17.21
C GLY A 836 -23.76 11.78 -18.68
N GLU A 837 -23.80 10.58 -19.27
CA GLU A 837 -24.19 10.42 -20.70
C GLU A 837 -25.58 10.96 -21.01
N ASP A 838 -26.52 10.74 -20.09
CA ASP A 838 -27.90 11.17 -20.24
C ASP A 838 -28.15 12.58 -19.66
N LEU A 839 -27.12 13.23 -19.12
CA LEU A 839 -27.22 14.61 -18.61
C LEU A 839 -27.00 15.61 -19.74
N SER A 840 -27.78 16.71 -19.71
CA SER A 840 -27.50 17.86 -20.56
C SER A 840 -26.16 18.51 -20.19
N GLU A 841 -25.52 19.22 -21.12
CA GLU A 841 -24.29 19.98 -20.81
C GLU A 841 -24.49 20.97 -19.66
N ALA A 842 -25.67 21.58 -19.56
CA ALA A 842 -26.02 22.46 -18.45
C ALA A 842 -26.07 21.70 -17.11
N ASP A 843 -26.68 20.51 -17.07
CA ASP A 843 -26.73 19.68 -15.86
C ASP A 843 -25.35 19.15 -15.46
N LYS A 844 -24.49 18.84 -16.45
CA LYS A 844 -23.10 18.46 -16.19
C LYS A 844 -22.36 19.60 -15.50
N ASN A 845 -22.37 20.80 -16.07
CA ASN A 845 -21.73 21.99 -15.49
C ASN A 845 -22.31 22.34 -14.12
N ALA A 846 -23.63 22.23 -13.96
CA ALA A 846 -24.31 22.44 -12.68
C ALA A 846 -23.80 21.48 -11.61
N LEU A 847 -23.66 20.20 -11.93
CA LEU A 847 -23.14 19.20 -11.00
C LEU A 847 -21.67 19.46 -10.62
N ILE A 848 -20.84 19.89 -11.57
CA ILE A 848 -19.44 20.30 -11.30
C ILE A 848 -19.41 21.47 -10.31
N ALA A 849 -20.24 22.49 -10.53
CA ALA A 849 -20.33 23.64 -9.64
C ALA A 849 -20.77 23.24 -8.23
N PHE A 850 -21.85 22.48 -8.11
CA PHE A 850 -22.39 22.07 -6.81
C PHE A 850 -21.40 21.21 -6.01
N LEU A 851 -20.78 20.20 -6.61
CA LEU A 851 -19.83 19.34 -5.92
C LEU A 851 -18.55 20.08 -5.48
N ALA A 852 -18.22 21.23 -6.08
CA ALA A 852 -17.12 22.08 -5.62
C ALA A 852 -17.46 22.87 -4.33
N THR A 853 -18.74 22.92 -3.95
CA THR A 853 -19.19 23.53 -2.68
C THR A 853 -19.19 22.55 -1.50
N LEU A 854 -18.82 21.29 -1.76
CA LEU A 854 -18.76 20.18 -0.81
C LEU A 854 -17.32 19.68 -0.66
#